data_AF-R7V467-F1
#
_entry.id   AF-R7V467-F1
#
_cell.length_a   1.000
_cell.length_b   1.000
_cell.length_c   1.000
_cell.angle_alpha   90.00
_cell.angle_beta   90.00
_cell.angle_gamma   90.00
#
_symmetry.space_group_name_H-M   'P 1'
#
loop_
_entity.id
_entity.type
_entity.pdbx_description
1 polymer ?
#
loop_
_entity_poly.entity_id
_entity_poly.type
_entity_poly.pdbx_seq_one_letter_code
_entity_poly.pdbx_strand_id
1 'polypeptide(L)'
;MASFHFLLLVSVWALHSGVSGQIKVFNSTPGLVKGHEGATVDLIWTTVFRIVSNADHEFHHTFPLDPYRLLRSVEGSTSTFNECRDRCEYLNGTNISGIRIQNITTADAKPKYICSLRDIHYGQSYDAVIYVYQKPNRAQLIGHPDDLREGDDLRLTCSSSSNSLPANNRSGVLMTYEWTLDDQYIDPDNPPERHFFEGLDHQVVLISGIAKEDSSSSYKCIGQEEGSRLQSKASEPYVVDGIQYAPGAASIQGNLAVMAGNEVTLTCSAKDLGNPQGIFKWKKPNGGTLSVKTLTIENLNVDDDEGDYECYVENDVAQGASVIHTLTVNSVPGVEQNLGSKKSVVNTDDSFSVSCAFRAKPAASVVWKREDESVLPLSIFSTSPTEETDGKFTITRSTLKWSGTDADVRRGQGGKMLCEANNGIGDPVKSHSMDLTIQHAPYDLNITPASSPVEVNNRDNLQDRVCSANCEPSCSYTWRFNREDGDIVVKSETLSLHSVNRGKHGSYYCEASNKINSPALGKFDLIVNYGPEILNFETSPRHGSIIESNSTTFSCVVDTRPRASIHISGPQGLSKSVKNGTELQHTIHNIGCVNSGTYICTSTNPKTGRQVEETIEIQVKCSPSVQEIFPEEKNYHVTKGASVYFFVKALSHPTPDFQWKQIFNNGSTIDLPSDDSGTWSNLSIANIQTEDYGSYSVSARNSIGQWKDIIFQLLPSSLEIQNFESSPKDGSIIESNSTTFSCTVDPRWTASIHISGPQGLSETVKNGTELQHTIHNIGCVNSGTYICTSTNPKTGQEVDETMDIQVKCSPSVQRVIPKRQIHYLTEGASVYFFVEALSHPPPDFQWKRIYSNGTTLNRSSDDSGNMSNLTISNISMEDLGNYTVSAHNEIGRWEDIKFELREIAEVGKSINLGLVVGVAVCLVLLAVLLIGAIFIFRRYRNPRNSAQREFAADYLEGQVEIVEQLKSITNIEVPLGFILQEGMRQPVFHNPVLLLSGHLKNYKLICDNFTPGSLEIYENSPRIQSDMQTLFVGISNGLAQLHQVGALAYGLNTESVFVHEENGRLIARLSSFSEASLVRQRDRLDFEMGERDVRRLAPETIDLLEHTCKSDVWVMAILFWEVISGCVPYKAYTDTKEVAAAIMSGLKLDKPAECTPEMHDVMMRCWMLNPENRPSASQVVQELLTIKSI
;
A
#
# COMPACT_ATOMS: atom_id res chain seq x y z
N MET A 1 -38.30 112.53 -27.19
CA MET A 1 -37.78 113.91 -27.32
C MET A 1 -37.88 114.25 -28.79
N ALA A 2 -38.79 115.16 -29.16
CA ALA A 2 -38.44 116.51 -29.64
C ALA A 2 -37.68 116.44 -30.99
N SER A 3 -38.01 117.14 -32.08
CA SER A 3 -38.85 118.31 -32.30
C SER A 3 -38.64 118.75 -33.76
N PHE A 4 -39.68 119.32 -34.38
CA PHE A 4 -39.64 120.57 -35.16
C PHE A 4 -39.23 120.63 -36.66
N HIS A 5 -40.15 121.27 -37.42
CA HIS A 5 -39.95 122.40 -38.38
C HIS A 5 -39.41 122.07 -39.80
N PHE A 6 -39.72 122.75 -40.91
CA PHE A 6 -40.24 124.10 -41.30
C PHE A 6 -40.63 123.99 -42.82
N LEU A 7 -41.72 124.50 -43.43
CA LEU A 7 -42.25 125.86 -43.74
C LEU A 7 -41.97 126.42 -45.18
N LEU A 8 -43.04 127.01 -45.78
CA LEU A 8 -43.17 128.07 -46.83
C LEU A 8 -42.82 127.79 -48.32
N LEU A 9 -43.34 128.45 -49.38
CA LEU A 9 -44.54 129.27 -49.81
C LEU A 9 -44.12 130.09 -51.09
N VAL A 10 -45.09 130.71 -51.81
CA VAL A 10 -44.97 131.92 -52.72
C VAL A 10 -44.59 131.67 -54.21
N SER A 11 -45.08 132.33 -55.30
CA SER A 11 -46.23 133.20 -55.65
C SER A 11 -46.15 133.72 -57.13
N VAL A 12 -47.29 133.81 -57.84
CA VAL A 12 -47.90 135.02 -58.53
C VAL A 12 -47.25 135.72 -59.76
N TRP A 13 -48.15 136.18 -60.67
CA TRP A 13 -48.19 137.38 -61.59
C TRP A 13 -48.48 136.98 -63.06
N ALA A 14 -49.51 137.38 -63.84
CA ALA A 14 -50.52 138.47 -63.92
C ALA A 14 -50.27 139.48 -65.08
N LEU A 15 -51.27 139.55 -65.98
CA LEU A 15 -51.85 140.74 -66.68
C LEU A 15 -51.42 141.20 -68.10
N HIS A 16 -52.49 141.36 -68.92
CA HIS A 16 -52.82 142.42 -69.92
C HIS A 16 -52.11 142.37 -71.30
N SER A 17 -52.75 142.64 -72.45
CA SER A 17 -53.78 143.65 -72.81
C SER A 17 -54.44 143.29 -74.17
N GLY A 18 -55.63 143.84 -74.43
CA GLY A 18 -56.48 143.52 -75.60
C GLY A 18 -56.18 144.28 -76.90
N VAL A 19 -57.09 144.16 -77.89
CA VAL A 19 -57.60 145.22 -78.80
C VAL A 19 -58.48 144.61 -79.93
N SER A 20 -59.66 145.22 -80.10
CA SER A 20 -60.48 145.48 -81.31
C SER A 20 -60.83 144.39 -82.33
N GLY A 21 -62.13 144.31 -82.65
CA GLY A 21 -62.72 143.45 -83.67
C GLY A 21 -62.74 144.02 -85.10
N GLN A 22 -62.70 143.09 -86.06
CA GLN A 22 -63.21 143.25 -87.42
C GLN A 22 -64.08 142.02 -87.76
N ILE A 23 -65.20 142.25 -88.44
CA ILE A 23 -66.20 141.23 -88.83
C ILE A 23 -65.65 140.43 -90.02
N LYS A 24 -65.67 139.09 -89.90
CA LYS A 24 -64.99 138.11 -90.77
C LYS A 24 -65.95 137.53 -91.83
N VAL A 25 -65.43 137.23 -93.03
CA VAL A 25 -66.27 136.81 -94.19
C VAL A 25 -66.02 135.35 -94.67
N PHE A 26 -64.88 134.72 -94.36
CA PHE A 26 -64.54 133.33 -94.79
C PHE A 26 -63.97 132.46 -93.66
N ASN A 27 -64.29 131.15 -93.64
CA ASN A 27 -63.65 130.12 -92.81
C ASN A 27 -62.94 129.10 -93.71
N SER A 28 -61.65 128.83 -93.46
CA SER A 28 -60.92 127.71 -94.07
C SER A 28 -61.36 126.40 -93.43
N THR A 29 -61.80 125.44 -94.24
CA THR A 29 -62.11 124.09 -93.74
C THR A 29 -61.54 123.05 -94.69
N PRO A 30 -60.59 122.21 -94.22
CA PRO A 30 -59.99 122.16 -92.87
C PRO A 30 -58.79 123.12 -92.70
N GLY A 31 -58.64 123.73 -91.51
CA GLY A 31 -57.49 124.60 -91.17
C GLY A 31 -56.13 123.87 -90.99
N LEU A 32 -56.12 122.53 -90.91
CA LEU A 32 -54.90 121.71 -90.95
C LEU A 32 -55.17 120.46 -91.81
N VAL A 33 -54.31 120.18 -92.78
CA VAL A 33 -54.38 118.97 -93.60
C VAL A 33 -53.11 118.15 -93.43
N LYS A 34 -53.27 116.90 -93.00
CA LYS A 34 -52.15 115.96 -92.80
C LYS A 34 -52.00 115.07 -94.02
N GLY A 35 -50.77 114.84 -94.46
CA GLY A 35 -50.49 113.94 -95.56
C GLY A 35 -49.08 113.37 -95.50
N HIS A 36 -48.89 112.22 -96.14
CA HIS A 36 -47.55 111.73 -96.41
C HIS A 36 -46.97 112.48 -97.61
N GLU A 37 -45.64 112.57 -97.66
CA GLU A 37 -44.94 113.09 -98.82
C GLU A 37 -45.39 112.33 -100.09
N GLY A 38 -45.80 113.07 -101.12
CA GLY A 38 -46.36 112.58 -102.37
C GLY A 38 -47.89 112.66 -102.52
N ALA A 39 -48.64 113.01 -101.47
CA ALA A 39 -50.11 113.07 -101.51
C ALA A 39 -50.66 114.33 -102.21
N THR A 40 -51.90 114.30 -102.70
CA THR A 40 -52.62 115.50 -103.19
C THR A 40 -53.52 116.06 -102.08
N VAL A 41 -53.52 117.38 -101.89
CA VAL A 41 -54.23 118.07 -100.80
C VAL A 41 -55.11 119.20 -101.34
N ASP A 42 -56.35 119.25 -100.86
CA ASP A 42 -57.30 120.33 -101.15
C ASP A 42 -57.38 121.31 -100.00
N LEU A 43 -57.17 122.60 -100.30
CA LEU A 43 -57.39 123.70 -99.38
C LEU A 43 -58.66 124.45 -99.82
N ILE A 44 -59.70 124.38 -98.99
CA ILE A 44 -61.02 124.93 -99.32
C ILE A 44 -61.39 126.00 -98.29
N TRP A 45 -61.80 127.16 -98.79
CA TRP A 45 -62.37 128.24 -97.99
C TRP A 45 -63.86 128.38 -98.31
N THR A 46 -64.68 128.51 -97.27
CA THR A 46 -66.14 128.57 -97.37
C THR A 46 -66.67 129.88 -96.78
N THR A 47 -67.74 130.43 -97.36
CA THR A 47 -68.44 131.63 -96.87
C THR A 47 -69.95 131.40 -96.80
N VAL A 48 -70.63 132.18 -95.96
CA VAL A 48 -72.10 132.15 -95.84
C VAL A 48 -72.81 133.04 -96.88
N PHE A 49 -72.08 133.94 -97.55
CA PHE A 49 -72.63 134.82 -98.58
C PHE A 49 -72.44 134.23 -99.98
N ARG A 50 -73.42 134.39 -100.87
CA ARG A 50 -73.33 133.90 -102.25
C ARG A 50 -72.35 134.76 -103.05
N ILE A 51 -71.36 134.12 -103.68
CA ILE A 51 -70.35 134.83 -104.48
C ILE A 51 -70.98 135.22 -105.83
N VAL A 52 -71.06 136.52 -106.13
CA VAL A 52 -71.63 137.03 -107.39
C VAL A 52 -70.66 136.71 -108.54
N SER A 53 -71.17 136.31 -109.70
CA SER A 53 -70.44 135.59 -110.77
C SER A 53 -69.23 136.32 -111.41
N ASN A 54 -68.92 137.54 -110.99
CA ASN A 54 -67.92 138.39 -111.62
C ASN A 54 -66.77 138.80 -110.67
N ALA A 55 -66.67 138.21 -109.47
CA ALA A 55 -65.66 138.59 -108.46
C ALA A 55 -64.26 137.95 -108.70
N ASP A 56 -63.20 138.72 -108.43
CA ASP A 56 -61.79 138.30 -108.53
C ASP A 56 -61.32 137.51 -107.29
N HIS A 57 -60.72 136.33 -107.48
CA HIS A 57 -60.18 135.48 -106.41
C HIS A 57 -58.64 135.35 -106.49
N GLU A 58 -57.93 135.49 -105.38
CA GLU A 58 -56.46 135.30 -105.27
C GLU A 58 -56.07 134.40 -104.07
N PHE A 59 -55.15 133.46 -104.27
CA PHE A 59 -54.61 132.56 -103.25
C PHE A 59 -53.12 132.81 -103.03
N HIS A 60 -52.67 132.72 -101.78
CA HIS A 60 -51.28 132.91 -101.37
C HIS A 60 -50.85 131.90 -100.29
N HIS A 61 -49.56 131.70 -100.09
CA HIS A 61 -49.04 131.06 -98.86
C HIS A 61 -48.21 132.05 -98.05
N THR A 62 -48.10 131.87 -96.73
CA THR A 62 -47.29 132.70 -95.82
C THR A 62 -47.73 134.18 -95.70
N PHE A 63 -47.86 134.96 -96.77
CA PHE A 63 -48.31 136.36 -96.80
C PHE A 63 -49.07 136.72 -98.09
N PRO A 64 -50.07 137.64 -98.06
CA PRO A 64 -50.86 138.02 -99.24
C PRO A 64 -50.14 139.08 -100.10
N LEU A 65 -48.97 138.73 -100.65
CA LEU A 65 -48.17 139.56 -101.56
C LEU A 65 -47.76 138.73 -102.79
N ASP A 66 -47.54 139.39 -103.92
CA ASP A 66 -47.20 138.77 -105.21
C ASP A 66 -46.15 137.63 -105.19
N PRO A 67 -45.05 137.67 -104.39
CA PRO A 67 -44.06 136.59 -104.36
C PRO A 67 -44.60 135.26 -103.83
N TYR A 68 -45.68 135.32 -103.06
CA TYR A 68 -46.30 134.14 -102.47
C TYR A 68 -47.66 133.82 -103.10
N ARG A 69 -48.01 134.51 -104.18
CA ARG A 69 -49.23 134.26 -104.92
C ARG A 69 -49.15 132.86 -105.53
N LEU A 70 -50.20 132.11 -105.38
CA LEU A 70 -50.31 130.73 -105.86
C LEU A 70 -51.24 130.66 -107.07
N LEU A 71 -52.38 131.33 -107.00
CA LEU A 71 -53.41 131.25 -108.03
C LEU A 71 -54.29 132.51 -108.04
N ARG A 72 -54.71 132.99 -109.21
CA ARG A 72 -55.71 134.06 -109.38
C ARG A 72 -56.78 133.66 -110.40
N SER A 73 -58.04 133.99 -110.16
CA SER A 73 -59.17 133.79 -111.08
C SER A 73 -59.95 135.10 -111.27
N VAL A 74 -60.13 135.54 -112.52
CA VAL A 74 -60.81 136.80 -112.91
C VAL A 74 -61.79 136.51 -114.04
N GLU A 75 -63.07 136.88 -113.88
CA GLU A 75 -64.16 136.68 -114.88
C GLU A 75 -64.18 135.27 -115.53
N GLY A 76 -63.84 134.24 -114.75
CA GLY A 76 -63.81 132.84 -115.20
C GLY A 76 -62.51 132.37 -115.85
N SER A 77 -61.50 133.22 -116.04
CA SER A 77 -60.15 132.84 -116.48
C SER A 77 -59.20 132.68 -115.29
N THR A 78 -58.46 131.57 -115.23
CA THR A 78 -57.56 131.23 -114.12
C THR A 78 -56.09 131.31 -114.50
N SER A 79 -55.25 131.84 -113.62
CA SER A 79 -53.78 131.94 -113.77
C SER A 79 -53.08 131.42 -112.52
N THR A 80 -52.07 130.55 -112.68
CA THR A 80 -51.27 129.99 -111.58
C THR A 80 -49.88 130.63 -111.49
N PHE A 81 -49.35 130.71 -110.28
CA PHE A 81 -48.12 131.44 -109.94
C PHE A 81 -47.24 130.62 -108.99
N ASN A 82 -45.93 130.91 -109.02
CA ASN A 82 -44.91 130.35 -108.15
C ASN A 82 -45.00 128.81 -108.01
N GLU A 83 -44.99 128.27 -106.80
CA GLU A 83 -44.99 126.83 -106.49
C GLU A 83 -46.23 126.08 -107.03
N CYS A 84 -47.25 126.83 -107.43
CA CYS A 84 -48.50 126.33 -107.97
C CYS A 84 -48.58 126.32 -109.51
N ARG A 85 -47.57 126.84 -110.22
CA ARG A 85 -47.51 126.80 -111.69
C ARG A 85 -47.61 125.35 -112.17
N ASP A 86 -48.65 125.04 -112.94
CA ASP A 86 -49.04 123.69 -113.42
C ASP A 86 -49.36 122.61 -112.35
N ARG A 87 -49.27 122.92 -111.04
CA ARG A 87 -49.54 121.97 -109.93
C ARG A 87 -50.87 122.21 -109.21
N CYS A 88 -51.45 123.38 -109.40
CA CYS A 88 -52.61 123.80 -108.64
C CYS A 88 -53.84 124.07 -109.49
N GLU A 89 -54.97 123.57 -109.01
CA GLU A 89 -56.27 123.70 -109.67
C GLU A 89 -57.18 124.61 -108.83
N TYR A 90 -57.86 125.53 -109.50
CA TYR A 90 -58.87 126.37 -108.86
C TYR A 90 -60.17 125.59 -108.66
N LEU A 91 -60.68 125.61 -107.44
CA LEU A 91 -61.94 124.98 -107.06
C LEU A 91 -62.99 126.10 -106.86
N ASN A 92 -64.03 126.12 -107.71
CA ASN A 92 -65.11 127.12 -107.64
C ASN A 92 -66.45 126.52 -107.12
N GLY A 93 -67.29 127.35 -106.52
CA GLY A 93 -68.66 126.99 -106.13
C GLY A 93 -69.47 128.18 -105.62
N THR A 94 -70.79 128.01 -105.40
CA THR A 94 -71.72 129.12 -105.10
C THR A 94 -71.36 129.91 -103.83
N ASN A 95 -70.76 129.23 -102.85
CA ASN A 95 -70.39 129.76 -101.53
C ASN A 95 -68.96 129.33 -101.11
N ILE A 96 -68.16 128.79 -102.05
CA ILE A 96 -66.85 128.19 -101.77
C ILE A 96 -65.81 128.63 -102.79
N SER A 97 -64.57 128.74 -102.34
CA SER A 97 -63.40 129.02 -103.17
C SER A 97 -62.21 128.23 -102.63
N GLY A 98 -61.50 127.50 -103.46
CA GLY A 98 -60.41 126.64 -103.02
C GLY A 98 -59.29 126.48 -104.03
N ILE A 99 -58.18 125.93 -103.55
CA ILE A 99 -57.03 125.52 -104.35
C ILE A 99 -56.68 124.08 -104.02
N ARG A 100 -56.56 123.23 -105.04
CA ARG A 100 -56.02 121.87 -104.92
C ARG A 100 -54.53 121.91 -105.24
N ILE A 101 -53.69 121.35 -104.37
CA ILE A 101 -52.23 121.25 -104.54
C ILE A 101 -51.86 119.77 -104.68
N GLN A 102 -51.32 119.38 -105.83
CA GLN A 102 -50.94 117.99 -106.09
C GLN A 102 -49.48 117.71 -105.67
N ASN A 103 -49.25 116.48 -105.19
CA ASN A 103 -47.93 115.92 -104.87
C ASN A 103 -47.15 116.76 -103.84
N ILE A 104 -47.63 116.79 -102.59
CA ILE A 104 -47.04 117.58 -101.49
C ILE A 104 -45.69 117.02 -101.06
N THR A 105 -44.77 117.90 -100.70
CA THR A 105 -43.47 117.58 -100.10
C THR A 105 -43.33 118.25 -98.75
N THR A 106 -42.27 117.94 -98.00
CA THR A 106 -41.94 118.69 -96.76
C THR A 106 -41.79 120.19 -97.00
N ALA A 107 -41.46 120.62 -98.22
CA ALA A 107 -41.40 122.04 -98.57
C ALA A 107 -42.79 122.70 -98.66
N ASP A 108 -43.85 121.94 -98.91
CA ASP A 108 -45.24 122.42 -98.95
C ASP A 108 -45.86 122.54 -97.54
N ALA A 109 -45.17 122.07 -96.50
CA ALA A 109 -45.52 122.31 -95.10
C ALA A 109 -45.21 123.77 -94.69
N LYS A 110 -45.89 124.73 -95.34
CA LYS A 110 -45.76 126.15 -95.06
C LYS A 110 -46.50 126.51 -93.78
N PRO A 111 -46.06 127.56 -93.06
CA PRO A 111 -46.68 127.99 -91.81
C PRO A 111 -48.15 128.43 -91.98
N LYS A 112 -48.58 128.82 -93.20
CA LYS A 112 -49.97 129.14 -93.54
C LYS A 112 -50.27 129.29 -95.04
N TYR A 113 -51.55 129.16 -95.43
CA TYR A 113 -52.14 129.41 -96.76
C TYR A 113 -53.38 130.33 -96.65
N ILE A 114 -53.57 131.26 -97.59
CA ILE A 114 -54.49 132.42 -97.50
C ILE A 114 -55.30 132.60 -98.80
N CYS A 115 -56.60 132.94 -98.71
CA CYS A 115 -57.47 133.29 -99.85
C CYS A 115 -57.98 134.75 -99.74
N SER A 116 -58.12 135.47 -100.86
CA SER A 116 -58.53 136.89 -100.94
C SER A 116 -59.49 137.17 -102.12
N LEU A 117 -60.46 138.07 -101.94
CA LEU A 117 -61.52 138.43 -102.91
C LEU A 117 -61.63 139.96 -103.08
N ARG A 118 -61.85 140.47 -104.32
CA ARG A 118 -61.69 141.92 -104.62
C ARG A 118 -62.93 142.78 -104.90
N ASP A 119 -64.16 142.27 -104.86
CA ASP A 119 -65.38 143.06 -105.23
C ASP A 119 -66.34 143.38 -104.06
N ILE A 120 -65.88 143.23 -102.82
CA ILE A 120 -66.56 143.70 -101.61
C ILE A 120 -65.47 144.29 -100.73
N HIS A 121 -65.72 145.46 -100.12
CA HIS A 121 -64.73 146.17 -99.29
C HIS A 121 -64.07 145.24 -98.25
N TYR A 122 -62.81 144.85 -98.54
CA TYR A 122 -61.78 144.26 -97.68
C TYR A 122 -62.22 143.19 -96.65
N GLY A 123 -62.53 141.96 -97.09
CA GLY A 123 -62.57 140.77 -96.23
C GLY A 123 -61.40 139.81 -96.46
N GLN A 124 -60.51 139.61 -95.47
CA GLN A 124 -59.44 138.58 -95.48
C GLN A 124 -59.93 137.25 -94.86
N SER A 125 -59.45 136.09 -95.35
CA SER A 125 -59.79 134.73 -94.83
C SER A 125 -58.77 134.18 -93.82
N TYR A 126 -59.12 133.11 -93.09
CA TYR A 126 -58.21 132.36 -92.20
C TYR A 126 -57.15 131.52 -92.93
N ASP A 127 -56.12 131.16 -92.16
CA ASP A 127 -54.91 130.43 -92.54
C ASP A 127 -55.11 128.89 -92.51
N ALA A 128 -54.71 128.17 -93.56
CA ALA A 128 -54.63 126.69 -93.58
C ALA A 128 -53.16 126.19 -93.56
N VAL A 129 -52.87 125.03 -92.95
CA VAL A 129 -51.49 124.47 -92.81
C VAL A 129 -51.40 123.01 -93.29
N ILE A 130 -50.25 122.59 -93.83
CA ILE A 130 -49.97 121.20 -94.26
C ILE A 130 -48.96 120.52 -93.31
N TYR A 131 -49.19 119.25 -92.90
CA TYR A 131 -48.36 118.45 -91.97
C TYR A 131 -47.81 117.17 -92.64
N VAL A 132 -46.51 116.85 -92.47
CA VAL A 132 -45.83 115.70 -93.13
C VAL A 132 -44.97 114.85 -92.16
N TYR A 133 -45.25 113.54 -92.02
CA TYR A 133 -44.61 112.61 -91.06
C TYR A 133 -43.15 112.19 -91.39
N GLN A 134 -42.26 112.01 -90.38
CA GLN A 134 -40.86 111.53 -90.46
C GLN A 134 -40.46 110.52 -89.36
N LYS A 135 -39.30 109.85 -89.49
CA LYS A 135 -38.75 108.88 -88.50
C LYS A 135 -38.24 109.58 -87.21
N PRO A 136 -38.57 109.07 -85.99
CA PRO A 136 -38.05 109.61 -84.72
C PRO A 136 -36.54 109.33 -84.49
N ASN A 137 -35.94 110.06 -83.55
CA ASN A 137 -34.54 109.87 -83.11
C ASN A 137 -34.34 108.57 -82.32
N ARG A 138 -33.09 108.08 -82.18
CA ARG A 138 -32.78 106.83 -81.45
C ARG A 138 -33.23 106.90 -79.99
N ALA A 139 -33.81 105.81 -79.49
CA ALA A 139 -34.23 105.72 -78.10
C ALA A 139 -33.03 105.62 -77.13
N GLN A 140 -33.16 106.18 -75.92
CA GLN A 140 -32.17 106.11 -74.84
C GLN A 140 -32.80 105.55 -73.56
N LEU A 141 -32.06 104.72 -72.83
CA LEU A 141 -32.52 104.00 -71.62
C LEU A 141 -31.69 104.42 -70.40
N ILE A 142 -32.33 104.64 -69.25
CA ILE A 142 -31.69 105.00 -67.98
C ILE A 142 -32.32 104.14 -66.87
N GLY A 143 -31.49 103.51 -66.02
CA GLY A 143 -31.94 102.72 -64.86
C GLY A 143 -31.59 103.38 -63.53
N HIS A 144 -32.39 103.14 -62.49
CA HIS A 144 -32.15 103.64 -61.13
C HIS A 144 -32.76 102.70 -60.07
N PRO A 145 -32.12 102.45 -58.91
CA PRO A 145 -30.80 102.94 -58.46
C PRO A 145 -29.60 102.27 -59.17
N ASP A 146 -28.39 102.83 -59.01
CA ASP A 146 -27.15 102.33 -59.65
C ASP A 146 -26.52 101.13 -58.91
N ASP A 147 -26.74 101.02 -57.59
CA ASP A 147 -26.27 99.91 -56.75
C ASP A 147 -27.47 99.04 -56.33
N LEU A 148 -27.51 97.78 -56.76
CA LEU A 148 -28.63 96.88 -56.52
C LEU A 148 -28.36 95.95 -55.32
N ARG A 149 -29.29 95.92 -54.37
CA ARG A 149 -29.35 94.90 -53.33
C ARG A 149 -30.51 93.96 -53.59
N GLU A 150 -30.36 92.72 -53.16
CA GLU A 150 -31.46 91.76 -53.21
C GLU A 150 -32.68 92.31 -52.43
N GLY A 151 -33.81 92.46 -53.12
CA GLY A 151 -35.04 93.07 -52.62
C GLY A 151 -35.29 94.51 -53.06
N ASP A 152 -34.35 95.19 -53.72
CA ASP A 152 -34.55 96.55 -54.24
C ASP A 152 -35.47 96.55 -55.49
N ASP A 153 -36.23 97.64 -55.69
CA ASP A 153 -37.01 97.86 -56.92
C ASP A 153 -36.19 98.64 -57.96
N LEU A 154 -36.07 98.13 -59.20
CA LEU A 154 -35.34 98.76 -60.31
C LEU A 154 -36.28 99.48 -61.27
N ARG A 155 -36.04 100.77 -61.53
CA ARG A 155 -36.83 101.60 -62.44
C ARG A 155 -36.06 101.92 -63.72
N LEU A 156 -36.55 101.48 -64.88
CA LEU A 156 -35.99 101.74 -66.19
C LEU A 156 -36.86 102.72 -66.98
N THR A 157 -36.29 103.82 -67.48
CA THR A 157 -37.00 104.87 -68.25
C THR A 157 -36.44 105.00 -69.66
N CYS A 158 -37.31 105.02 -70.68
CA CYS A 158 -36.96 105.20 -72.08
C CYS A 158 -37.27 106.63 -72.58
N SER A 159 -36.51 107.14 -73.55
CA SER A 159 -36.77 108.46 -74.16
C SER A 159 -36.41 108.53 -75.65
N SER A 160 -37.26 109.17 -76.46
CA SER A 160 -37.09 109.38 -77.92
C SER A 160 -37.82 110.66 -78.38
N SER A 161 -37.38 111.31 -79.47
CA SER A 161 -37.95 112.58 -79.96
C SER A 161 -38.34 112.54 -81.45
N SER A 162 -39.51 113.09 -81.80
CA SER A 162 -40.01 113.16 -83.19
C SER A 162 -39.30 114.20 -84.08
N ASN A 163 -39.31 113.96 -85.40
CA ASN A 163 -38.78 114.85 -86.45
C ASN A 163 -39.85 115.39 -87.42
N SER A 164 -41.13 115.05 -87.26
CA SER A 164 -42.23 115.31 -88.21
C SER A 164 -42.68 116.78 -88.33
N LEU A 165 -42.23 117.66 -87.43
CA LEU A 165 -42.53 119.09 -87.43
C LEU A 165 -41.25 119.95 -87.43
N PRO A 166 -41.31 121.22 -87.88
CA PRO A 166 -40.26 122.20 -87.63
C PRO A 166 -39.97 122.33 -86.14
N ALA A 167 -38.71 122.58 -85.77
CA ALA A 167 -38.20 122.49 -84.39
C ALA A 167 -39.10 123.19 -83.34
N ASN A 168 -39.65 124.36 -83.67
CA ASN A 168 -40.44 125.18 -82.74
C ASN A 168 -41.80 124.57 -82.36
N ASN A 169 -42.27 123.54 -83.09
CA ASN A 169 -43.58 122.90 -82.86
C ASN A 169 -43.47 121.43 -82.42
N ARG A 170 -42.26 120.91 -82.13
CA ARG A 170 -42.06 119.49 -81.79
C ARG A 170 -42.48 119.08 -80.38
N SER A 171 -42.64 120.03 -79.46
CA SER A 171 -42.86 119.78 -78.02
C SER A 171 -44.23 119.19 -77.67
N GLY A 172 -45.18 119.13 -78.62
CA GLY A 172 -46.51 118.56 -78.43
C GLY A 172 -46.73 117.21 -79.13
N VAL A 173 -45.66 116.54 -79.57
CA VAL A 173 -45.77 115.25 -80.28
C VAL A 173 -45.75 114.10 -79.27
N LEU A 174 -46.81 113.28 -79.28
CA LEU A 174 -46.94 112.11 -78.43
C LEU A 174 -46.11 110.94 -78.98
N MET A 175 -45.34 110.30 -78.10
CA MET A 175 -44.47 109.17 -78.38
C MET A 175 -44.91 107.96 -77.55
N THR A 176 -44.88 106.77 -78.13
CA THR A 176 -45.11 105.49 -77.44
C THR A 176 -43.86 104.61 -77.51
N TYR A 177 -43.68 103.71 -76.54
CA TYR A 177 -42.48 102.89 -76.41
C TYR A 177 -42.77 101.39 -76.35
N GLU A 178 -41.90 100.61 -77.01
CA GLU A 178 -41.88 99.14 -76.98
C GLU A 178 -40.62 98.66 -76.27
N TRP A 179 -40.73 97.60 -75.47
CA TRP A 179 -39.63 97.10 -74.64
C TRP A 179 -39.29 95.65 -74.95
N THR A 180 -38.02 95.29 -74.78
CA THR A 180 -37.55 93.90 -74.87
C THR A 180 -36.70 93.52 -73.66
N LEU A 181 -36.91 92.32 -73.12
CA LEU A 181 -36.06 91.64 -72.13
C LEU A 181 -35.33 90.50 -72.84
N ASP A 182 -34.00 90.51 -72.81
CA ASP A 182 -33.13 89.54 -73.49
C ASP A 182 -33.51 89.33 -74.98
N ASP A 183 -33.76 90.47 -75.66
CA ASP A 183 -34.22 90.54 -77.05
C ASP A 183 -35.61 89.95 -77.33
N GLN A 184 -36.38 89.56 -76.31
CA GLN A 184 -37.79 89.19 -76.43
C GLN A 184 -38.71 90.37 -76.11
N TYR A 185 -39.72 90.60 -76.96
CA TYR A 185 -40.73 91.63 -76.75
C TYR A 185 -41.52 91.41 -75.46
N ILE A 186 -41.67 92.48 -74.68
CA ILE A 186 -42.49 92.49 -73.47
C ILE A 186 -43.86 93.03 -73.85
N ASP A 187 -44.89 92.19 -73.71
CA ASP A 187 -46.29 92.58 -73.87
C ASP A 187 -46.72 93.46 -72.68
N PRO A 188 -47.06 94.75 -72.88
CA PRO A 188 -47.47 95.63 -71.79
C PRO A 188 -48.80 95.22 -71.14
N ASP A 189 -49.68 94.51 -71.87
CA ASP A 189 -50.96 94.02 -71.34
C ASP A 189 -50.79 92.72 -70.52
N ASN A 190 -49.66 92.03 -70.69
CA ASN A 190 -49.31 90.81 -69.97
C ASN A 190 -47.80 90.74 -69.67
N PRO A 191 -47.28 91.62 -68.80
CA PRO A 191 -45.86 91.68 -68.51
C PRO A 191 -45.37 90.46 -67.70
N PRO A 192 -44.08 90.10 -67.77
CA PRO A 192 -43.47 89.12 -66.88
C PRO A 192 -43.71 89.45 -65.41
N GLU A 193 -43.76 88.42 -64.57
CA GLU A 193 -43.98 88.59 -63.13
C GLU A 193 -42.94 89.58 -62.55
N ARG A 194 -43.38 90.48 -61.66
CA ARG A 194 -42.62 91.62 -61.09
C ARG A 194 -42.38 92.82 -62.01
N HIS A 195 -42.80 92.80 -63.28
CA HIS A 195 -42.64 93.94 -64.20
C HIS A 195 -43.93 94.76 -64.32
N PHE A 196 -43.82 96.09 -64.19
CA PHE A 196 -44.95 97.01 -64.24
C PHE A 196 -44.64 98.21 -65.14
N PHE A 197 -45.54 98.54 -66.07
CA PHE A 197 -45.39 99.70 -66.95
C PHE A 197 -46.07 100.95 -66.36
N GLU A 198 -45.40 102.11 -66.38
CA GLU A 198 -46.03 103.40 -66.05
C GLU A 198 -46.46 104.16 -67.32
N GLY A 199 -47.65 104.76 -67.28
CA GLY A 199 -48.19 105.60 -68.36
C GLY A 199 -48.77 104.83 -69.55
N LEU A 200 -49.69 105.45 -70.30
CA LEU A 200 -50.25 104.88 -71.54
C LEU A 200 -49.25 104.90 -72.71
N ASP A 201 -48.15 105.63 -72.56
CA ASP A 201 -47.05 105.71 -73.51
C ASP A 201 -45.99 104.61 -73.31
N HIS A 202 -46.10 103.83 -72.22
CA HIS A 202 -45.17 102.78 -71.82
C HIS A 202 -43.72 103.26 -71.69
N GLN A 203 -43.53 104.50 -71.25
CA GLN A 203 -42.22 105.11 -71.17
C GLN A 203 -41.31 104.47 -70.10
N VAL A 204 -41.87 103.86 -69.06
CA VAL A 204 -41.13 103.35 -67.90
C VAL A 204 -41.54 101.91 -67.59
N VAL A 205 -40.56 101.08 -67.24
CA VAL A 205 -40.73 99.75 -66.65
C VAL A 205 -40.15 99.74 -65.24
N LEU A 206 -40.94 99.31 -64.27
CA LEU A 206 -40.55 99.02 -62.88
C LEU A 206 -40.42 97.51 -62.70
N ILE A 207 -39.28 97.05 -62.17
CA ILE A 207 -39.04 95.67 -61.76
C ILE A 207 -39.01 95.63 -60.24
N SER A 208 -39.99 94.98 -59.60
CA SER A 208 -40.07 94.92 -58.15
C SER A 208 -39.24 93.77 -57.56
N GLY A 209 -38.51 94.05 -56.48
CA GLY A 209 -37.77 93.05 -55.70
C GLY A 209 -36.77 92.25 -56.53
N ILE A 210 -35.70 92.91 -56.99
CA ILE A 210 -34.59 92.29 -57.71
C ILE A 210 -33.99 91.16 -56.87
N ALA A 211 -33.85 89.98 -57.46
CA ALA A 211 -33.29 88.78 -56.84
C ALA A 211 -31.92 88.46 -57.43
N LYS A 212 -31.09 87.67 -56.73
CA LYS A 212 -29.77 87.25 -57.26
C LYS A 212 -29.85 86.55 -58.64
N GLU A 213 -31.02 85.99 -58.97
CA GLU A 213 -31.33 85.33 -60.24
C GLU A 213 -31.48 86.31 -61.42
N ASP A 214 -31.81 87.58 -61.15
CA ASP A 214 -31.99 88.61 -62.19
C ASP A 214 -30.66 89.12 -62.77
N SER A 215 -29.55 88.73 -62.17
CA SER A 215 -28.21 89.04 -62.66
C SER A 215 -28.05 88.59 -64.12
N SER A 216 -27.51 89.47 -64.96
CA SER A 216 -27.31 89.33 -66.41
C SER A 216 -28.53 89.57 -67.31
N SER A 217 -29.70 89.94 -66.75
CA SER A 217 -30.89 90.30 -67.55
C SER A 217 -30.67 91.61 -68.34
N SER A 218 -31.01 91.65 -69.64
CA SER A 218 -30.73 92.78 -70.56
C SER A 218 -32.00 93.43 -71.13
N TYR A 219 -32.23 94.72 -70.85
CA TYR A 219 -33.40 95.48 -71.33
C TYR A 219 -33.08 96.46 -72.46
N LYS A 220 -33.96 96.57 -73.47
CA LYS A 220 -33.89 97.60 -74.54
C LYS A 220 -35.27 98.21 -74.82
N CYS A 221 -35.30 99.41 -75.40
CA CYS A 221 -36.54 100.07 -75.80
C CYS A 221 -36.50 100.70 -77.22
N ILE A 222 -37.66 100.86 -77.85
CA ILE A 222 -37.87 101.48 -79.17
C ILE A 222 -39.01 102.51 -79.05
N GLY A 223 -38.88 103.68 -79.69
CA GLY A 223 -39.89 104.75 -79.64
C GLY A 223 -40.57 105.01 -80.98
N GLN A 224 -41.88 105.25 -80.95
CA GLN A 224 -42.72 105.51 -82.13
C GLN A 224 -43.58 106.76 -81.93
N GLU A 225 -43.76 107.56 -82.97
CA GLU A 225 -44.69 108.71 -82.93
C GLU A 225 -46.13 108.25 -83.18
N GLU A 226 -47.07 108.78 -82.40
CA GLU A 226 -48.48 108.42 -82.48
C GLU A 226 -49.10 108.80 -83.85
N GLY A 227 -49.73 107.83 -84.52
CA GLY A 227 -50.30 107.99 -85.86
C GLY A 227 -49.29 107.90 -87.01
N SER A 228 -47.99 107.73 -86.72
CA SER A 228 -46.95 107.41 -87.70
C SER A 228 -46.65 105.91 -87.73
N ARG A 229 -46.37 105.36 -88.92
CA ARG A 229 -45.88 103.97 -89.08
C ARG A 229 -44.35 103.84 -88.97
N LEU A 230 -43.67 104.88 -88.51
CA LEU A 230 -42.21 104.98 -88.51
C LEU A 230 -41.67 104.89 -87.07
N GLN A 231 -40.83 103.88 -86.81
CA GLN A 231 -40.19 103.65 -85.50
C GLN A 231 -38.75 104.20 -85.44
N SER A 232 -38.26 104.46 -84.23
CA SER A 232 -36.86 104.79 -83.97
C SER A 232 -35.93 103.57 -84.04
N LYS A 233 -34.62 103.80 -83.94
CA LYS A 233 -33.66 102.73 -83.62
C LYS A 233 -33.74 102.40 -82.12
N ALA A 234 -33.57 101.13 -81.78
CA ALA A 234 -33.52 100.63 -80.39
C ALA A 234 -32.40 101.29 -79.57
N SER A 235 -32.59 101.36 -78.25
CA SER A 235 -31.59 101.80 -77.28
C SER A 235 -30.39 100.86 -77.19
N GLU A 236 -29.33 101.30 -76.52
CA GLU A 236 -28.32 100.37 -75.99
C GLU A 236 -28.93 99.51 -74.86
N PRO A 237 -28.46 98.25 -74.67
CA PRO A 237 -28.96 97.38 -73.62
C PRO A 237 -28.56 97.85 -72.21
N TYR A 238 -29.48 97.76 -71.25
CA TYR A 238 -29.20 97.88 -69.82
C TYR A 238 -29.13 96.49 -69.19
N VAL A 239 -27.96 96.10 -68.69
CA VAL A 239 -27.72 94.79 -68.07
C VAL A 239 -27.77 94.93 -66.55
N VAL A 240 -28.59 94.12 -65.90
CA VAL A 240 -28.65 94.02 -64.43
C VAL A 240 -27.39 93.29 -63.95
N ASP A 241 -26.51 93.94 -63.20
CA ASP A 241 -25.28 93.36 -62.67
C ASP A 241 -24.98 93.93 -61.26
N GLY A 242 -24.17 93.23 -60.46
CA GLY A 242 -23.67 93.73 -59.18
C GLY A 242 -24.59 93.56 -57.95
N ILE A 243 -25.56 92.64 -57.99
CA ILE A 243 -26.55 92.45 -56.90
C ILE A 243 -25.88 91.95 -55.60
N GLN A 244 -26.02 92.70 -54.49
CA GLN A 244 -25.47 92.35 -53.18
C GLN A 244 -26.44 91.47 -52.36
N TYR A 245 -25.96 90.36 -51.78
CA TYR A 245 -26.75 89.42 -50.97
C TYR A 245 -25.92 88.66 -49.91
N ALA A 246 -26.57 88.14 -48.87
CA ALA A 246 -25.94 87.51 -47.72
C ALA A 246 -25.46 86.06 -47.96
N PRO A 247 -24.51 85.53 -47.17
CA PRO A 247 -24.03 84.15 -47.28
C PRO A 247 -25.07 83.10 -46.83
N GLY A 248 -24.95 81.89 -47.37
CA GLY A 248 -25.81 80.75 -47.00
C GLY A 248 -25.44 80.08 -45.66
N ALA A 249 -26.18 79.02 -45.30
CA ALA A 249 -25.98 78.29 -44.05
C ALA A 249 -24.60 77.61 -43.95
N ALA A 250 -23.97 77.73 -42.78
CA ALA A 250 -22.71 77.06 -42.47
C ALA A 250 -22.93 75.61 -42.02
N SER A 251 -21.89 74.78 -42.17
CA SER A 251 -21.82 73.39 -41.73
C SER A 251 -20.43 73.09 -41.17
N ILE A 252 -20.35 72.27 -40.12
CA ILE A 252 -19.09 71.90 -39.45
C ILE A 252 -18.79 70.41 -39.66
N GLN A 253 -17.52 70.10 -39.96
CA GLN A 253 -16.99 68.74 -40.00
C GLN A 253 -15.80 68.61 -39.04
N GLY A 254 -15.82 67.58 -38.18
CA GLY A 254 -14.78 67.30 -37.20
C GLY A 254 -15.19 66.20 -36.21
N ASN A 255 -14.26 65.76 -35.37
CA ASN A 255 -14.54 64.73 -34.35
C ASN A 255 -15.39 65.30 -33.21
N LEU A 256 -16.31 64.49 -32.66
CA LEU A 256 -17.17 64.86 -31.53
C LEU A 256 -16.51 64.59 -30.17
N ALA A 257 -15.61 63.61 -30.09
CA ALA A 257 -14.89 63.27 -28.88
C ALA A 257 -13.42 62.96 -29.21
N VAL A 258 -12.50 63.58 -28.47
CA VAL A 258 -11.05 63.42 -28.68
C VAL A 258 -10.34 63.29 -27.33
N MET A 259 -9.23 62.56 -27.28
CA MET A 259 -8.42 62.43 -26.07
C MET A 259 -7.66 63.74 -25.77
N ALA A 260 -7.58 64.13 -24.50
CA ALA A 260 -6.79 65.26 -24.04
C ALA A 260 -5.32 65.10 -24.46
N GLY A 261 -4.68 66.20 -24.84
CA GLY A 261 -3.32 66.23 -25.39
C GLY A 261 -3.24 65.90 -26.90
N ASN A 262 -4.27 65.32 -27.51
CA ASN A 262 -4.31 65.15 -28.96
C ASN A 262 -4.75 66.43 -29.68
N GLU A 263 -4.51 66.48 -30.98
CA GLU A 263 -4.98 67.55 -31.86
C GLU A 263 -6.39 67.24 -32.40
N VAL A 264 -7.23 68.27 -32.53
CA VAL A 264 -8.47 68.20 -33.31
C VAL A 264 -8.55 69.34 -34.30
N THR A 265 -9.10 69.03 -35.47
CA THR A 265 -9.37 70.01 -36.52
C THR A 265 -10.87 70.04 -36.83
N LEU A 266 -11.48 71.21 -36.65
CA LEU A 266 -12.87 71.50 -37.02
C LEU A 266 -12.88 72.37 -38.28
N THR A 267 -13.58 71.93 -39.33
CA THR A 267 -13.65 72.66 -40.60
C THR A 267 -15.05 73.16 -40.85
N CYS A 268 -15.17 74.44 -41.17
CA CYS A 268 -16.44 75.06 -41.51
C CYS A 268 -16.58 75.24 -43.03
N SER A 269 -17.78 74.99 -43.54
CA SER A 269 -18.09 75.14 -44.96
C SER A 269 -19.51 75.66 -45.17
N ALA A 270 -19.70 76.46 -46.21
CA ALA A 270 -21.00 76.96 -46.66
C ALA A 270 -21.10 76.80 -48.17
N LYS A 271 -22.30 76.46 -48.68
CA LYS A 271 -22.53 76.21 -50.10
C LYS A 271 -22.54 77.49 -50.93
N ASP A 272 -22.99 78.60 -50.34
CA ASP A 272 -23.08 79.93 -50.95
C ASP A 272 -22.40 80.92 -50.00
N LEU A 273 -21.43 81.71 -50.50
CA LEU A 273 -20.66 82.67 -49.70
C LEU A 273 -21.25 84.08 -49.72
N GLY A 274 -22.33 84.33 -50.46
CA GLY A 274 -22.87 85.68 -50.61
C GLY A 274 -22.07 86.54 -51.59
N ASN A 275 -22.60 87.74 -51.90
CA ASN A 275 -21.94 88.75 -52.73
C ASN A 275 -21.97 90.12 -52.00
N PRO A 276 -20.82 90.72 -51.63
CA PRO A 276 -19.46 90.21 -51.79
C PRO A 276 -19.20 88.92 -50.98
N GLN A 277 -18.16 88.15 -51.34
CA GLN A 277 -17.86 86.86 -50.70
C GLN A 277 -17.60 87.03 -49.19
N GLY A 278 -18.35 86.28 -48.39
CA GLY A 278 -18.25 86.27 -46.93
C GLY A 278 -17.06 85.47 -46.38
N ILE A 279 -16.69 85.79 -45.14
CA ILE A 279 -15.57 85.21 -44.39
C ILE A 279 -16.12 84.26 -43.32
N PHE A 280 -15.45 83.11 -43.15
CA PHE A 280 -15.76 82.15 -42.09
C PHE A 280 -15.37 82.69 -40.72
N LYS A 281 -16.28 82.63 -39.76
CA LYS A 281 -16.03 82.98 -38.37
C LYS A 281 -16.41 81.83 -37.44
N TRP A 282 -15.55 81.60 -36.46
CA TRP A 282 -15.71 80.65 -35.38
C TRP A 282 -15.84 81.36 -34.06
N LYS A 283 -16.70 80.86 -33.18
CA LYS A 283 -16.82 81.27 -31.78
C LYS A 283 -16.55 80.07 -30.90
N LYS A 284 -15.55 80.20 -30.04
CA LYS A 284 -15.07 79.18 -29.11
C LYS A 284 -15.94 79.11 -27.83
N PRO A 285 -15.91 78.01 -27.07
CA PRO A 285 -16.65 77.86 -25.81
C PRO A 285 -16.31 78.93 -24.77
N ASN A 286 -15.05 79.38 -24.75
CA ASN A 286 -14.56 80.44 -23.86
C ASN A 286 -14.90 81.87 -24.33
N GLY A 287 -15.67 82.02 -25.41
CA GLY A 287 -16.13 83.31 -25.95
C GLY A 287 -15.22 83.96 -27.00
N GLY A 288 -14.03 83.40 -27.28
CA GLY A 288 -13.13 83.94 -28.32
C GLY A 288 -13.67 83.74 -29.74
N THR A 289 -13.54 84.76 -30.61
CA THR A 289 -13.95 84.68 -32.03
C THR A 289 -12.74 84.68 -32.95
N LEU A 290 -12.71 83.82 -33.98
CA LEU A 290 -11.62 83.66 -34.94
C LEU A 290 -12.15 83.67 -36.37
N SER A 291 -11.48 84.37 -37.28
CA SER A 291 -11.88 84.45 -38.70
C SER A 291 -11.04 83.52 -39.57
N VAL A 292 -11.31 82.22 -39.48
CA VAL A 292 -10.60 81.16 -40.24
C VAL A 292 -11.60 80.13 -40.77
N LYS A 293 -11.29 79.47 -41.89
CA LYS A 293 -12.13 78.38 -42.43
C LYS A 293 -12.01 77.10 -41.58
N THR A 294 -10.80 76.80 -41.15
CA THR A 294 -10.47 75.59 -40.39
C THR A 294 -9.86 76.01 -39.05
N LEU A 295 -10.41 75.49 -37.97
CA LEU A 295 -9.95 75.69 -36.60
C LEU A 295 -9.23 74.44 -36.12
N THR A 296 -7.91 74.54 -35.94
CA THR A 296 -7.08 73.47 -35.35
C THR A 296 -6.75 73.85 -33.91
N ILE A 297 -6.94 72.89 -32.99
CA ILE A 297 -6.62 73.01 -31.57
C ILE A 297 -5.61 71.92 -31.24
N GLU A 298 -4.40 72.34 -30.93
CA GLU A 298 -3.30 71.47 -30.52
C GLU A 298 -3.32 71.28 -29.00
N ASN A 299 -2.95 70.08 -28.52
CA ASN A 299 -2.88 69.75 -27.10
C ASN A 299 -4.19 70.03 -26.32
N LEU A 300 -5.28 69.39 -26.74
CA LEU A 300 -6.60 69.59 -26.13
C LEU A 300 -6.60 69.49 -24.60
N ASN A 301 -7.18 70.50 -23.94
CA ASN A 301 -7.43 70.52 -22.50
C ASN A 301 -8.93 70.33 -22.21
N VAL A 302 -9.25 69.46 -21.26
CA VAL A 302 -10.62 69.21 -20.80
C VAL A 302 -11.29 70.47 -20.24
N ASP A 303 -10.56 71.29 -19.49
CA ASP A 303 -11.15 72.44 -18.82
C ASP A 303 -11.42 73.59 -19.80
N ASP A 304 -10.48 73.87 -20.70
CA ASP A 304 -10.51 75.06 -21.58
C ASP A 304 -11.14 74.83 -22.96
N ASP A 305 -10.95 73.65 -23.56
CA ASP A 305 -11.31 73.41 -24.96
C ASP A 305 -12.60 72.62 -25.15
N GLU A 306 -13.09 71.94 -24.11
CA GLU A 306 -14.38 71.25 -24.16
C GLU A 306 -15.55 72.24 -24.10
N GLY A 307 -16.47 72.09 -25.06
CA GLY A 307 -17.73 72.84 -25.11
C GLY A 307 -18.23 73.05 -26.54
N ASP A 308 -19.11 74.02 -26.69
CA ASP A 308 -19.79 74.34 -27.95
C ASP A 308 -18.97 75.28 -28.83
N TYR A 309 -18.63 74.82 -30.03
CA TYR A 309 -18.01 75.62 -31.09
C TYR A 309 -19.05 76.04 -32.11
N GLU A 310 -19.24 77.33 -32.31
CA GLU A 310 -20.20 77.87 -33.26
C GLU A 310 -19.47 78.39 -34.51
N CYS A 311 -19.92 78.03 -35.71
CA CYS A 311 -19.42 78.59 -36.97
C CYS A 311 -20.52 79.27 -37.79
N TYR A 312 -20.18 80.37 -38.44
CA TYR A 312 -21.01 81.07 -39.43
C TYR A 312 -20.15 81.74 -40.51
N VAL A 313 -20.80 82.19 -41.58
CA VAL A 313 -20.17 82.98 -42.65
C VAL A 313 -20.80 84.37 -42.65
N GLU A 314 -19.98 85.41 -42.72
CA GLU A 314 -20.44 86.81 -42.66
C GLU A 314 -19.82 87.63 -43.80
N ASN A 315 -20.64 88.42 -44.49
CA ASN A 315 -20.18 89.44 -45.43
C ASN A 315 -20.69 90.83 -45.03
N ASP A 316 -20.35 91.84 -45.83
CA ASP A 316 -20.72 93.25 -45.58
C ASP A 316 -22.25 93.51 -45.60
N VAL A 317 -23.04 92.53 -46.06
CA VAL A 317 -24.51 92.59 -46.08
C VAL A 317 -25.09 92.05 -44.78
N ALA A 318 -24.80 90.78 -44.44
CA ALA A 318 -25.28 90.14 -43.23
C ALA A 318 -24.49 88.87 -42.86
N GLN A 319 -24.74 88.37 -41.64
CA GLN A 319 -24.31 87.05 -41.18
C GLN A 319 -25.29 85.97 -41.67
N GLY A 320 -24.76 84.91 -42.27
CA GLY A 320 -25.50 83.68 -42.60
C GLY A 320 -25.79 82.82 -41.36
N ALA A 321 -26.69 81.84 -41.50
CA ALA A 321 -27.09 80.98 -40.38
C ALA A 321 -25.91 80.21 -39.76
N SER A 322 -25.79 80.29 -38.44
CA SER A 322 -24.73 79.60 -37.68
C SER A 322 -25.08 78.15 -37.37
N VAL A 323 -24.05 77.35 -37.06
CA VAL A 323 -24.16 75.94 -36.65
C VAL A 323 -23.23 75.69 -35.45
N ILE A 324 -23.65 74.80 -34.54
CA ILE A 324 -22.92 74.47 -33.32
C ILE A 324 -22.38 73.04 -33.39
N HIS A 325 -21.13 72.84 -32.95
CA HIS A 325 -20.45 71.56 -32.79
C HIS A 325 -19.91 71.43 -31.36
N THR A 326 -20.49 70.53 -30.56
CA THR A 326 -20.05 70.27 -29.19
C THR A 326 -18.89 69.28 -29.18
N LEU A 327 -17.71 69.72 -28.75
CA LEU A 327 -16.51 68.88 -28.62
C LEU A 327 -16.37 68.39 -27.17
N THR A 328 -16.35 67.08 -26.98
CA THR A 328 -16.03 66.44 -25.68
C THR A 328 -14.55 66.04 -25.64
N VAL A 329 -13.85 66.34 -24.54
CA VAL A 329 -12.44 65.96 -24.38
C VAL A 329 -12.32 64.89 -23.30
N ASN A 330 -11.89 63.68 -23.67
CA ASN A 330 -11.71 62.55 -22.76
C ASN A 330 -10.28 62.54 -22.20
N SER A 331 -10.10 62.19 -20.92
CA SER A 331 -8.79 62.05 -20.28
C SER A 331 -8.56 60.63 -19.80
N VAL A 332 -7.35 60.11 -20.05
CA VAL A 332 -6.85 58.88 -19.42
C VAL A 332 -6.83 59.02 -17.88
N PRO A 333 -6.86 57.93 -17.10
CA PRO A 333 -6.84 58.00 -15.64
C PRO A 333 -5.49 58.52 -15.11
N GLY A 334 -5.50 59.62 -14.35
CA GLY A 334 -4.35 60.12 -13.60
C GLY A 334 -4.37 59.63 -12.15
N VAL A 335 -3.21 59.33 -11.55
CA VAL A 335 -3.14 58.88 -10.15
C VAL A 335 -3.28 60.07 -9.19
N GLU A 336 -4.38 60.10 -8.43
CA GLU A 336 -4.67 61.14 -7.44
C GLU A 336 -4.17 60.75 -6.04
N GLN A 337 -4.44 59.50 -5.65
CA GLN A 337 -3.92 58.93 -4.40
C GLN A 337 -3.21 57.62 -4.72
N ASN A 338 -1.90 57.61 -4.45
CA ASN A 338 -1.06 56.44 -4.64
C ASN A 338 -0.95 55.59 -3.36
N LEU A 339 -0.57 54.32 -3.50
CA LEU A 339 -0.33 53.44 -2.35
C LEU A 339 1.04 53.75 -1.70
N GLY A 340 1.14 53.47 -0.40
CA GLY A 340 2.43 53.50 0.31
C GLY A 340 3.32 52.33 -0.11
N SER A 341 4.62 52.39 0.21
CA SER A 341 5.57 51.32 -0.19
C SER A 341 5.42 50.03 0.61
N LYS A 342 5.04 50.12 1.90
CA LYS A 342 4.88 48.98 2.80
C LYS A 342 3.71 49.18 3.76
N LYS A 343 3.02 48.09 4.09
CA LYS A 343 2.01 48.04 5.15
C LYS A 343 2.18 46.74 5.93
N SER A 344 2.44 46.83 7.23
CA SER A 344 2.43 45.68 8.13
C SER A 344 1.19 45.70 9.01
N VAL A 345 0.59 44.54 9.22
CA VAL A 345 -0.64 44.38 10.01
C VAL A 345 -0.55 43.07 10.78
N VAL A 346 -1.04 43.05 12.03
CA VAL A 346 -1.10 41.80 12.79
C VAL A 346 -2.31 41.02 12.31
N ASN A 347 -2.18 39.71 12.16
CA ASN A 347 -3.20 38.84 11.59
C ASN A 347 -4.56 38.92 12.32
N THR A 348 -4.51 39.20 13.62
CA THR A 348 -5.66 39.40 14.50
C THR A 348 -6.23 40.82 14.46
N ASP A 349 -5.61 41.76 13.74
CA ASP A 349 -6.15 43.11 13.62
C ASP A 349 -7.48 43.07 12.87
N ASP A 350 -8.53 43.59 13.50
CA ASP A 350 -9.86 43.62 12.91
C ASP A 350 -10.00 44.67 11.80
N SER A 351 -9.03 45.59 11.67
CA SER A 351 -9.13 46.73 10.76
C SER A 351 -7.88 46.92 9.88
N PHE A 352 -7.87 46.21 8.74
CA PHE A 352 -7.01 46.53 7.60
C PHE A 352 -7.78 47.37 6.58
N SER A 353 -7.21 48.50 6.16
CA SER A 353 -7.78 49.34 5.11
C SER A 353 -6.69 50.14 4.40
N VAL A 354 -6.69 50.10 3.07
CA VAL A 354 -5.77 50.86 2.21
C VAL A 354 -6.53 51.31 0.96
N SER A 355 -6.26 52.52 0.47
CA SER A 355 -7.00 53.11 -0.64
C SER A 355 -6.08 53.73 -1.68
N CYS A 356 -6.53 53.72 -2.92
CA CYS A 356 -5.96 54.49 -4.01
C CYS A 356 -7.08 55.20 -4.77
N ALA A 357 -6.73 56.27 -5.49
CA ALA A 357 -7.70 57.07 -6.23
C ALA A 357 -7.14 57.52 -7.57
N PHE A 358 -8.01 57.56 -8.57
CA PHE A 358 -7.68 57.96 -9.92
C PHE A 358 -8.66 59.01 -10.43
N ARG A 359 -8.15 60.05 -11.06
CA ARG A 359 -8.92 61.13 -11.67
C ARG A 359 -8.99 60.92 -13.17
N ALA A 360 -10.19 60.75 -13.72
CA ALA A 360 -10.37 60.36 -15.12
C ALA A 360 -11.63 60.98 -15.76
N LYS A 361 -11.69 60.97 -17.10
CA LYS A 361 -12.89 61.32 -17.86
C LYS A 361 -13.01 60.47 -19.13
N PRO A 362 -13.97 59.55 -19.27
CA PRO A 362 -15.02 59.18 -18.30
C PRO A 362 -14.46 58.55 -17.01
N ALA A 363 -15.33 58.32 -16.02
CA ALA A 363 -14.97 57.69 -14.75
C ALA A 363 -14.26 56.34 -14.97
N ALA A 364 -13.16 56.11 -14.24
CA ALA A 364 -12.39 54.89 -14.36
C ALA A 364 -12.92 53.79 -13.43
N SER A 365 -12.97 52.57 -13.93
CA SER A 365 -13.11 51.38 -13.09
C SER A 365 -11.77 51.04 -12.45
N VAL A 366 -11.74 50.78 -11.14
CA VAL A 366 -10.50 50.52 -10.38
C VAL A 366 -10.53 49.10 -9.84
N VAL A 367 -9.54 48.29 -10.25
CA VAL A 367 -9.40 46.88 -9.87
C VAL A 367 -8.11 46.70 -9.06
N TRP A 368 -8.17 45.88 -8.01
CA TRP A 368 -6.99 45.51 -7.24
C TRP A 368 -6.32 44.28 -7.82
N LYS A 369 -5.00 44.33 -7.96
CA LYS A 369 -4.17 43.25 -8.51
C LYS A 369 -2.96 42.98 -7.62
N ARG A 370 -2.46 41.74 -7.68
CA ARG A 370 -1.13 41.41 -7.15
C ARG A 370 -0.09 41.61 -8.24
N GLU A 371 1.13 41.99 -7.86
CA GLU A 371 2.22 42.22 -8.82
C GLU A 371 2.63 40.93 -9.57
N ASP A 372 2.38 39.77 -8.97
CA ASP A 372 2.63 38.44 -9.56
C ASP A 372 1.46 37.90 -10.40
N GLU A 373 0.42 38.71 -10.64
CA GLU A 373 -0.81 38.35 -11.35
C GLU A 373 -1.61 37.20 -10.69
N SER A 374 -1.32 36.84 -9.44
CA SER A 374 -2.10 35.86 -8.70
C SER A 374 -3.47 36.41 -8.27
N VAL A 375 -4.46 35.51 -8.18
CA VAL A 375 -5.84 35.87 -7.86
C VAL A 375 -5.92 36.43 -6.43
N LEU A 376 -6.61 37.55 -6.30
CA LEU A 376 -6.88 38.23 -5.03
C LEU A 376 -8.20 37.70 -4.46
N PRO A 377 -8.19 36.84 -3.42
CA PRO A 377 -9.37 36.07 -3.02
C PRO A 377 -10.44 36.93 -2.35
N LEU A 378 -11.66 36.92 -2.91
CA LEU A 378 -12.81 37.70 -2.42
C LEU A 378 -13.32 37.25 -1.02
N SER A 379 -12.97 36.03 -0.60
CA SER A 379 -13.27 35.53 0.75
C SER A 379 -12.47 36.22 1.85
N ILE A 380 -11.37 36.90 1.48
CA ILE A 380 -10.40 37.51 2.40
C ILE A 380 -10.30 39.02 2.19
N PHE A 381 -10.47 39.48 0.95
CA PHE A 381 -10.42 40.89 0.61
C PHE A 381 -11.75 41.36 0.03
N SER A 382 -12.20 42.53 0.48
CA SER A 382 -13.33 43.27 -0.08
C SER A 382 -12.89 44.63 -0.57
N THR A 383 -13.52 45.08 -1.64
CA THR A 383 -13.25 46.39 -2.25
C THR A 383 -14.49 47.26 -2.16
N SER A 384 -14.33 48.49 -1.69
CA SER A 384 -15.40 49.49 -1.69
C SER A 384 -15.00 50.68 -2.56
N PRO A 385 -15.47 50.76 -3.82
CA PRO A 385 -15.27 51.92 -4.68
C PRO A 385 -16.23 53.07 -4.31
N THR A 386 -15.75 54.30 -4.43
CA THR A 386 -16.50 55.54 -4.24
C THR A 386 -16.12 56.52 -5.34
N GLU A 387 -17.11 57.17 -5.93
CA GLU A 387 -16.93 58.16 -7.01
C GLU A 387 -17.28 59.55 -6.49
N GLU A 388 -16.42 60.51 -6.79
CA GLU A 388 -16.60 61.93 -6.46
C GLU A 388 -16.40 62.76 -7.73
N THR A 389 -17.28 63.73 -7.97
CA THR A 389 -17.17 64.64 -9.11
C THR A 389 -16.18 65.76 -8.79
N ASP A 390 -15.17 65.94 -9.62
CA ASP A 390 -14.20 67.04 -9.52
C ASP A 390 -14.22 67.86 -10.82
N GLY A 391 -15.05 68.90 -10.86
CA GLY A 391 -15.28 69.70 -12.05
C GLY A 391 -15.80 68.85 -13.22
N LYS A 392 -15.06 68.84 -14.34
CA LYS A 392 -15.35 68.03 -15.53
C LYS A 392 -14.89 66.56 -15.41
N PHE A 393 -14.17 66.20 -14.36
CA PHE A 393 -13.57 64.88 -14.14
C PHE A 393 -14.30 64.10 -13.03
N THR A 394 -14.03 62.80 -12.96
CA THR A 394 -14.49 61.94 -11.86
C THR A 394 -13.28 61.33 -11.16
N ILE A 395 -13.24 61.44 -9.83
CA ILE A 395 -12.26 60.78 -8.99
C ILE A 395 -12.87 59.47 -8.49
N THR A 396 -12.35 58.34 -9.00
CA THR A 396 -12.72 57.02 -8.50
C THR A 396 -11.71 56.59 -7.44
N ARG A 397 -12.16 56.50 -6.18
CA ARG A 397 -11.38 55.97 -5.06
C ARG A 397 -11.80 54.54 -4.77
N SER A 398 -10.86 53.62 -4.72
CA SER A 398 -11.10 52.23 -4.33
C SER A 398 -10.36 51.92 -3.04
N THR A 399 -11.06 51.36 -2.05
CA THR A 399 -10.48 50.94 -0.78
C THR A 399 -10.51 49.43 -0.66
N LEU A 400 -9.35 48.82 -0.42
CA LEU A 400 -9.20 47.41 -0.09
C LEU A 400 -9.23 47.22 1.42
N LYS A 401 -10.10 46.33 1.87
CA LYS A 401 -10.24 45.91 3.28
C LYS A 401 -10.24 44.40 3.36
N TRP A 402 -10.01 43.84 4.55
CA TRP A 402 -10.24 42.42 4.75
C TRP A 402 -11.74 42.12 4.86
N SER A 403 -12.21 41.06 4.21
CA SER A 403 -13.54 40.45 4.37
C SER A 403 -13.43 39.22 5.29
N GLY A 404 -14.39 39.07 6.20
CA GLY A 404 -14.43 37.94 7.15
C GLY A 404 -13.65 38.15 8.44
N THR A 405 -13.96 37.35 9.47
CA THR A 405 -13.36 37.41 10.82
C THR A 405 -12.31 36.33 11.07
N ASP A 406 -12.12 35.41 10.11
CA ASP A 406 -11.19 34.30 10.27
C ASP A 406 -9.75 34.76 10.04
N ALA A 407 -8.99 34.85 11.14
CA ALA A 407 -7.59 35.24 11.10
C ALA A 407 -6.73 34.17 10.40
N ASP A 408 -7.09 32.90 10.42
CA ASP A 408 -6.22 31.84 9.89
C ASP A 408 -6.17 31.86 8.37
N VAL A 409 -7.28 32.18 7.72
CA VAL A 409 -7.39 32.29 6.25
C VAL A 409 -6.55 33.45 5.71
N ARG A 410 -6.31 34.50 6.51
CA ARG A 410 -5.49 35.67 6.14
C ARG A 410 -3.98 35.35 6.11
N ARG A 411 -3.53 34.27 6.75
CA ARG A 411 -2.11 33.88 6.79
C ARG A 411 -1.59 33.59 5.37
N GLY A 412 -0.39 34.05 5.07
CA GLY A 412 0.23 33.86 3.74
C GLY A 412 -0.42 34.66 2.60
N GLN A 413 -1.41 35.52 2.88
CA GLN A 413 -2.07 36.36 1.87
C GLN A 413 -1.39 37.71 1.64
N GLY A 414 -0.25 37.92 2.31
CA GLY A 414 0.62 39.06 2.08
C GLY A 414 1.28 39.04 0.71
N GLY A 415 2.08 40.07 0.45
CA GLY A 415 2.77 40.27 -0.82
C GLY A 415 2.47 41.62 -1.44
N LYS A 416 2.99 41.82 -2.65
CA LYS A 416 2.90 43.11 -3.33
C LYS A 416 1.58 43.29 -4.08
N MET A 417 0.91 44.39 -3.75
CA MET A 417 -0.42 44.72 -4.25
C MET A 417 -0.42 46.10 -4.89
N LEU A 418 -1.19 46.26 -5.97
CA LEU A 418 -1.41 47.52 -6.65
C LEU A 418 -2.88 47.64 -7.05
N CYS A 419 -3.31 48.84 -7.40
CA CYS A 419 -4.58 49.04 -8.08
C CYS A 419 -4.36 49.57 -9.48
N GLU A 420 -5.21 49.14 -10.41
CA GLU A 420 -5.18 49.48 -11.82
C GLU A 420 -6.50 50.12 -12.19
N ALA A 421 -6.43 51.28 -12.83
CA ALA A 421 -7.59 52.03 -13.29
C ALA A 421 -7.71 52.00 -14.80
N ASN A 422 -8.93 51.74 -15.28
CA ASN A 422 -9.26 51.72 -16.70
C ASN A 422 -10.61 52.41 -16.95
N ASN A 423 -10.61 53.42 -17.81
CA ASN A 423 -11.82 54.12 -18.27
C ASN A 423 -12.11 53.91 -19.76
N GLY A 424 -11.44 52.97 -20.42
CA GLY A 424 -11.55 52.69 -21.85
C GLY A 424 -10.82 53.70 -22.75
N ILE A 425 -10.13 54.68 -22.17
CA ILE A 425 -9.35 55.71 -22.88
C ILE A 425 -7.87 55.42 -22.62
N GLY A 426 -7.15 54.98 -23.65
CA GLY A 426 -5.72 54.62 -23.55
C GLY A 426 -5.46 53.32 -22.78
N ASP A 427 -4.21 53.14 -22.37
CA ASP A 427 -3.79 51.98 -21.56
C ASP A 427 -4.18 52.14 -20.08
N PRO A 428 -4.49 51.04 -19.36
CA PRO A 428 -4.76 51.09 -17.93
C PRO A 428 -3.58 51.66 -17.13
N VAL A 429 -3.87 52.51 -16.15
CA VAL A 429 -2.86 53.16 -15.31
C VAL A 429 -2.79 52.48 -13.95
N LYS A 430 -1.58 52.12 -13.53
CA LYS A 430 -1.31 51.42 -12.26
C LYS A 430 -0.85 52.39 -11.17
N SER A 431 -1.22 52.11 -9.93
CA SER A 431 -0.57 52.71 -8.76
C SER A 431 0.84 52.14 -8.55
N HIS A 432 1.59 52.69 -7.60
CA HIS A 432 2.75 52.02 -7.02
C HIS A 432 2.34 50.70 -6.35
N SER A 433 3.28 49.77 -6.31
CA SER A 433 3.15 48.51 -5.58
C SER A 433 3.41 48.72 -4.09
N MET A 434 2.51 48.23 -3.25
CA MET A 434 2.63 48.19 -1.80
C MET A 434 2.87 46.76 -1.31
N ASP A 435 3.89 46.55 -0.49
CA ASP A 435 4.16 45.26 0.14
C ASP A 435 3.35 45.10 1.44
N LEU A 436 2.38 44.18 1.42
CA LEU A 436 1.55 43.83 2.58
C LEU A 436 2.20 42.68 3.36
N THR A 437 2.73 42.98 4.55
CA THR A 437 3.27 41.98 5.48
C THR A 437 2.25 41.66 6.56
N ILE A 438 1.79 40.41 6.63
CA ILE A 438 0.85 39.95 7.66
C ILE A 438 1.65 39.28 8.76
N GLN A 439 1.78 39.95 9.91
CA GLN A 439 2.49 39.43 11.08
C GLN A 439 1.59 38.51 11.88
N HIS A 440 2.08 37.34 12.26
CA HIS A 440 1.30 36.37 13.03
C HIS A 440 2.18 35.67 14.06
N ALA A 441 1.51 35.17 15.11
CA ALA A 441 2.14 34.28 16.06
C ALA A 441 2.61 32.98 15.37
N PRO A 442 3.58 32.28 15.96
CA PRO A 442 4.06 31.01 15.44
C PRO A 442 2.94 29.98 15.32
N TYR A 443 2.89 29.24 14.22
CA TYR A 443 1.93 28.15 14.02
C TYR A 443 2.55 26.98 13.24
N ASP A 444 1.85 25.84 13.18
CA ASP A 444 2.32 24.59 12.58
C ASP A 444 3.73 24.18 13.06
N LEU A 445 3.96 24.29 14.37
CA LEU A 445 5.24 23.93 14.96
C LEU A 445 5.48 22.43 14.77
N ASN A 446 6.61 22.10 14.16
CA ASN A 446 7.04 20.74 13.91
C ASN A 446 8.46 20.51 14.46
N ILE A 447 8.70 19.28 14.91
CA ILE A 447 10.01 18.83 15.37
C ILE A 447 10.46 17.72 14.40
N THR A 448 11.59 17.94 13.74
CA THR A 448 12.13 16.99 12.76
C THR A 448 13.39 16.32 13.31
N PRO A 449 13.53 14.99 13.15
CA PRO A 449 12.51 14.01 12.73
C PRO A 449 11.30 13.92 13.67
N ALA A 450 10.11 13.68 13.10
CA ALA A 450 8.82 13.63 13.81
C ALA A 450 8.60 12.38 14.70
N SER A 451 9.66 11.61 14.96
CA SER A 451 9.60 10.44 15.82
C SER A 451 9.31 10.85 17.27
N SER A 452 8.19 10.38 17.83
CA SER A 452 7.89 10.46 19.27
C SER A 452 7.05 9.25 19.68
N PRO A 453 7.46 8.46 20.69
CA PRO A 453 8.69 8.61 21.48
C PRO A 453 9.96 8.25 20.68
N VAL A 454 11.09 8.86 21.04
CA VAL A 454 12.43 8.51 20.53
C VAL A 454 13.11 7.59 21.54
N GLU A 455 13.58 6.43 21.09
CA GLU A 455 14.33 5.50 21.93
C GLU A 455 15.85 5.62 21.69
N VAL A 456 16.64 5.76 22.75
CA VAL A 456 18.10 5.83 22.70
C VAL A 456 18.70 5.00 23.85
N ASN A 457 19.78 4.27 23.62
CA ASN A 457 20.45 3.54 24.70
C ASN A 457 21.31 4.49 25.55
N ASN A 458 21.45 4.20 26.83
CA ASN A 458 22.29 4.97 27.74
C ASN A 458 23.75 5.02 27.24
N ARG A 459 24.31 6.23 27.20
CA ARG A 459 25.60 6.66 26.63
C ARG A 459 25.63 6.91 25.12
N ASP A 460 24.58 6.58 24.38
CA ASP A 460 24.48 6.93 22.96
C ASP A 460 24.13 8.42 22.77
N ASN A 461 24.31 8.92 21.55
CA ASN A 461 23.94 10.27 21.17
C ASN A 461 22.51 10.29 20.62
N LEU A 462 21.72 11.28 21.03
CA LEU A 462 20.45 11.57 20.36
C LEU A 462 20.77 12.21 19.01
N GLN A 463 20.15 11.71 17.94
CA GLN A 463 20.14 12.39 16.66
C GLN A 463 19.49 13.77 16.82
N ASP A 464 20.15 14.81 16.32
CA ASP A 464 19.69 16.19 16.41
C ASP A 464 18.20 16.33 16.08
N ARG A 465 17.51 17.12 16.91
CA ARG A 465 16.10 17.45 16.71
C ARG A 465 15.99 18.94 16.36
N VAL A 466 15.43 19.23 15.20
CA VAL A 466 15.27 20.59 14.69
C VAL A 466 13.81 21.00 14.84
N CYS A 467 13.58 22.09 15.54
CA CYS A 467 12.26 22.68 15.70
C CYS A 467 12.05 23.78 14.67
N SER A 468 10.90 23.76 14.01
CA SER A 468 10.53 24.70 12.96
C SER A 468 9.07 25.10 13.11
N ALA A 469 8.75 26.38 12.96
CA ALA A 469 7.38 26.89 12.95
C ALA A 469 7.23 27.99 11.88
N ASN A 470 6.00 28.19 11.40
CA ASN A 470 5.66 29.28 10.49
C ASN A 470 5.47 30.57 11.31
N CYS A 471 6.33 31.56 11.12
CA CYS A 471 6.34 32.79 11.93
C CYS A 471 6.71 34.02 11.10
N GLU A 472 5.93 35.09 11.24
CA GLU A 472 6.25 36.41 10.68
C GLU A 472 6.04 37.48 11.77
N PRO A 473 7.10 38.14 12.27
CA PRO A 473 8.51 37.95 11.92
C PRO A 473 9.07 36.61 12.41
N SER A 474 10.28 36.30 11.96
CA SER A 474 10.99 35.05 12.26
C SER A 474 10.97 34.68 13.74
N CYS A 475 10.80 33.38 13.99
CA CYS A 475 10.76 32.79 15.32
C CYS A 475 12.12 32.73 16.01
N SER A 476 12.08 32.79 17.34
CA SER A 476 13.11 32.28 18.23
C SER A 476 12.66 30.97 18.85
N TYR A 477 13.60 30.06 19.10
CA TYR A 477 13.30 28.71 19.59
C TYR A 477 13.95 28.47 20.94
N THR A 478 13.20 27.88 21.87
CA THR A 478 13.68 27.50 23.20
C THR A 478 13.27 26.06 23.49
N TRP A 479 14.24 25.22 23.83
CA TRP A 479 14.01 23.84 24.24
C TRP A 479 13.97 23.74 25.76
N ARG A 480 12.98 23.02 26.29
CA ARG A 480 12.73 22.80 27.72
C ARG A 480 12.58 21.31 28.04
N PHE A 481 12.90 20.93 29.27
CA PHE A 481 12.86 19.54 29.72
C PHE A 481 11.78 19.30 30.79
N ASN A 482 11.10 18.16 30.68
CA ASN A 482 10.04 17.60 31.53
C ASN A 482 8.73 18.37 31.65
N ARG A 483 8.76 19.70 31.60
CA ARG A 483 7.58 20.55 31.69
C ARG A 483 7.62 21.65 30.65
N GLU A 484 6.45 22.16 30.31
CA GLU A 484 6.28 23.30 29.40
C GLU A 484 6.97 24.57 29.95
N ASP A 485 7.01 24.72 31.28
CA ASP A 485 7.70 25.77 32.02
C ASP A 485 9.01 25.30 32.67
N GLY A 486 9.51 24.13 32.25
CA GLY A 486 10.70 23.49 32.81
C GLY A 486 12.01 24.20 32.47
N ASP A 487 13.10 23.61 32.93
CA ASP A 487 14.45 24.13 32.73
C ASP A 487 14.78 24.26 31.24
N ILE A 488 15.37 25.40 30.88
CA ILE A 488 15.84 25.67 29.52
C ILE A 488 17.06 24.81 29.26
N VAL A 489 16.96 23.91 28.29
CA VAL A 489 18.04 23.05 27.83
C VAL A 489 18.95 23.80 26.86
N VAL A 490 18.34 24.46 25.87
CA VAL A 490 19.05 25.24 24.85
C VAL A 490 18.13 26.28 24.22
N LYS A 491 18.68 27.44 23.84
CA LYS A 491 18.00 28.46 23.03
C LYS A 491 18.54 28.40 21.60
N SER A 492 18.02 27.48 20.82
CA SER A 492 18.43 27.20 19.44
C SER A 492 17.31 26.48 18.71
N GLU A 493 17.28 26.57 17.37
CA GLU A 493 16.40 25.73 16.55
C GLU A 493 16.70 24.23 16.74
N THR A 494 17.96 23.89 17.00
CA THR A 494 18.43 22.50 17.11
C THR A 494 18.73 22.12 18.57
N LEU A 495 18.20 20.95 18.98
CA LEU A 495 18.55 20.27 20.21
C LEU A 495 19.51 19.11 19.91
N SER A 496 20.73 19.21 20.44
CA SER A 496 21.75 18.17 20.38
C SER A 496 22.04 17.64 21.78
N LEU A 497 21.88 16.33 21.99
CA LEU A 497 22.19 15.67 23.26
C LEU A 497 23.22 14.56 23.04
N HIS A 498 24.45 14.82 23.47
CA HIS A 498 25.51 13.82 23.48
C HIS A 498 25.51 13.01 24.78
N SER A 499 26.00 11.77 24.69
CA SER A 499 26.16 10.82 25.81
C SER A 499 24.95 10.82 26.75
N VAL A 500 23.80 10.43 26.23
CA VAL A 500 22.51 10.48 26.93
C VAL A 500 22.56 9.58 28.16
N ASN A 501 22.22 10.13 29.34
CA ASN A 501 22.18 9.36 30.59
C ASN A 501 20.73 9.12 31.06
N ARG A 502 20.54 8.25 32.06
CA ARG A 502 19.21 7.90 32.60
C ARG A 502 18.38 9.12 33.05
N GLY A 503 19.03 10.18 33.52
CA GLY A 503 18.38 11.42 33.96
C GLY A 503 17.88 12.33 32.84
N LYS A 504 18.28 12.08 31.58
CA LYS A 504 17.75 12.76 30.40
C LYS A 504 16.45 12.12 29.89
N HIS A 505 15.97 11.05 30.52
CA HIS A 505 14.65 10.48 30.20
C HIS A 505 13.54 11.47 30.56
N GLY A 506 12.70 11.81 29.60
CA GLY A 506 11.59 12.72 29.83
C GLY A 506 11.04 13.32 28.56
N SER A 507 10.12 14.26 28.73
CA SER A 507 9.52 15.02 27.63
C SER A 507 10.37 16.25 27.31
N TYR A 508 10.66 16.47 26.04
CA TYR A 508 11.33 17.67 25.54
C TYR A 508 10.31 18.52 24.81
N TYR A 509 10.26 19.79 25.18
CA TYR A 509 9.34 20.77 24.63
C TYR A 509 10.13 21.79 23.83
N CYS A 510 9.75 22.00 22.57
CA CYS A 510 10.22 23.14 21.81
C CYS A 510 9.16 24.24 21.86
N GLU A 511 9.55 25.41 22.33
CA GLU A 511 8.78 26.63 22.31
C GLU A 511 9.27 27.51 21.15
N ALA A 512 8.40 27.79 20.18
CA ALA A 512 8.64 28.78 19.14
C ALA A 512 7.90 30.06 19.50
N SER A 513 8.61 31.19 19.57
CA SER A 513 8.04 32.48 19.94
C SER A 513 8.58 33.59 19.04
N ASN A 514 7.73 34.58 18.76
CA ASN A 514 8.14 35.83 18.12
C ASN A 514 7.54 37.01 18.90
N LYS A 515 7.70 38.23 18.38
CA LYS A 515 7.20 39.46 19.03
C LYS A 515 5.66 39.52 19.15
N ILE A 516 4.93 38.60 18.51
CA ILE A 516 3.47 38.46 18.60
C ILE A 516 3.19 37.45 19.73
N ASN A 517 2.75 37.95 20.89
CA ASN A 517 2.66 37.22 22.17
C ASN A 517 1.66 36.03 22.14
N SER A 518 2.05 34.90 21.56
CA SER A 518 1.38 33.60 21.67
C SER A 518 2.35 32.49 21.22
N PRO A 519 3.23 32.00 22.11
CA PRO A 519 4.22 30.98 21.74
C PRO A 519 3.53 29.66 21.36
N ALA A 520 4.04 29.02 20.30
CA ALA A 520 3.64 27.66 19.94
C ALA A 520 4.55 26.65 20.63
N LEU A 521 3.99 25.53 21.07
CA LEU A 521 4.70 24.49 21.80
C LEU A 521 4.60 23.14 21.06
N GLY A 522 5.74 22.54 20.76
CA GLY A 522 5.86 21.16 20.27
C GLY A 522 6.48 20.27 21.34
N LYS A 523 6.13 18.99 21.34
CA LYS A 523 6.62 18.01 22.32
C LYS A 523 7.11 16.74 21.63
N PHE A 524 8.21 16.19 22.10
CA PHE A 524 8.55 14.78 21.89
C PHE A 524 9.02 14.12 23.19
N ASP A 525 8.84 12.80 23.30
CA ASP A 525 9.25 12.03 24.47
C ASP A 525 10.56 11.27 24.20
N LEU A 526 11.58 11.44 25.04
CA LEU A 526 12.84 10.69 24.97
C LEU A 526 12.82 9.52 25.95
N ILE A 527 12.87 8.30 25.43
CA ILE A 527 12.99 7.04 26.18
C ILE A 527 14.46 6.61 26.20
N VAL A 528 15.10 6.72 27.36
CA VAL A 528 16.44 6.18 27.57
C VAL A 528 16.34 4.72 28.03
N ASN A 529 16.90 3.81 27.23
CA ASN A 529 17.01 2.38 27.53
C ASN A 529 18.33 2.11 28.27
N TYR A 530 18.28 1.35 29.36
CA TYR A 530 19.45 1.06 30.19
C TYR A 530 19.30 -0.27 30.94
N GLY A 531 20.39 -0.76 31.51
CA GLY A 531 20.44 -2.08 32.14
C GLY A 531 20.63 -3.22 31.12
N PRO A 532 20.52 -4.48 31.55
CA PRO A 532 20.17 -4.89 32.90
C PRO A 532 21.37 -4.79 33.85
N GLU A 533 21.13 -4.38 35.09
CA GLU A 533 22.09 -4.35 36.19
C GLU A 533 21.45 -5.06 37.38
N ILE A 534 22.02 -6.17 37.85
CA ILE A 534 21.49 -6.88 39.02
C ILE A 534 21.89 -6.05 40.25
N LEU A 535 20.89 -5.60 41.01
CA LEU A 535 21.10 -4.80 42.21
C LEU A 535 21.32 -5.69 43.43
N ASN A 536 20.58 -6.80 43.50
CA ASN A 536 20.74 -7.81 44.53
C ASN A 536 20.31 -9.19 44.01
N PHE A 537 20.97 -10.22 44.54
CA PHE A 537 20.52 -11.59 44.46
C PHE A 537 20.74 -12.26 45.82
N GLU A 538 19.66 -12.40 46.60
CA GLU A 538 19.73 -12.83 48.00
C GLU A 538 18.76 -13.98 48.31
N THR A 539 19.02 -14.69 49.42
CA THR A 539 18.09 -15.69 49.99
C THR A 539 17.53 -15.25 51.33
N SER A 540 16.28 -15.66 51.59
CA SER A 540 15.64 -15.57 52.90
C SER A 540 15.19 -16.97 53.33
N PRO A 541 15.77 -17.57 54.40
CA PRO A 541 16.85 -17.04 55.26
C PRO A 541 18.22 -16.97 54.54
N ARG A 542 19.16 -16.15 55.06
CA ARG A 542 20.48 -15.92 54.44
C ARG A 542 21.31 -17.20 54.34
N HIS A 543 22.15 -17.28 53.31
CA HIS A 543 23.08 -18.39 53.06
C HIS A 543 23.85 -18.78 54.35
N GLY A 544 23.94 -20.09 54.62
CA GLY A 544 24.58 -20.64 55.84
C GLY A 544 23.65 -20.95 57.03
N SER A 545 22.41 -20.45 57.01
CA SER A 545 21.39 -20.74 58.03
C SER A 545 20.24 -21.65 57.54
N ILE A 546 20.36 -22.14 56.31
CA ILE A 546 19.33 -22.94 55.64
C ILE A 546 19.40 -24.38 56.14
N ILE A 547 18.34 -24.81 56.81
CA ILE A 547 18.17 -26.15 57.39
C ILE A 547 17.10 -26.87 56.57
N GLU A 548 17.28 -28.18 56.41
CA GLU A 548 16.33 -29.07 55.76
C GLU A 548 14.89 -28.88 56.25
N SER A 549 13.92 -29.08 55.35
CA SER A 549 12.46 -28.92 55.57
C SER A 549 11.95 -27.48 55.75
N ASN A 550 12.82 -26.46 55.79
CA ASN A 550 12.40 -25.07 55.74
C ASN A 550 12.08 -24.61 54.30
N SER A 551 11.33 -23.53 54.17
CA SER A 551 11.18 -22.81 52.90
C SER A 551 12.27 -21.76 52.74
N THR A 552 12.93 -21.72 51.60
CA THR A 552 13.91 -20.67 51.26
C THR A 552 13.44 -19.92 50.02
N THR A 553 13.39 -18.59 50.11
CA THR A 553 13.02 -17.71 49.00
C THR A 553 14.26 -17.07 48.40
N PHE A 554 14.41 -17.20 47.08
CA PHE A 554 15.41 -16.52 46.26
C PHE A 554 14.78 -15.25 45.71
N SER A 555 15.47 -14.11 45.83
CA SER A 555 15.02 -12.81 45.34
C SER A 555 16.10 -12.18 44.49
N CYS A 556 15.81 -11.93 43.21
CA CYS A 556 16.71 -11.25 42.29
C CYS A 556 16.07 -9.95 41.79
N VAL A 557 16.64 -8.81 42.13
CA VAL A 557 16.16 -7.48 41.74
C VAL A 557 17.11 -6.89 40.70
N VAL A 558 16.55 -6.40 39.59
CA VAL A 558 17.28 -5.89 38.44
C VAL A 558 16.84 -4.48 38.10
N ASP A 559 17.82 -3.58 37.98
CA ASP A 559 17.63 -2.24 37.46
C ASP A 559 17.75 -2.23 35.93
N THR A 560 16.65 -1.93 35.26
CA THR A 560 16.53 -2.08 33.81
C THR A 560 15.35 -1.31 33.23
N ARG A 561 15.55 -0.76 32.04
CA ARG A 561 14.50 -0.15 31.21
C ARG A 561 14.71 -0.46 29.73
N PRO A 562 13.70 -1.01 29.02
CA PRO A 562 12.44 -1.56 29.54
C PRO A 562 12.69 -2.77 30.46
N ARG A 563 11.63 -3.35 31.04
CA ARG A 563 11.79 -4.46 31.98
C ARG A 563 12.46 -5.65 31.27
N ALA A 564 13.37 -6.32 31.98
CA ALA A 564 14.21 -7.37 31.41
C ALA A 564 13.50 -8.74 31.48
N SER A 565 14.09 -9.72 30.79
CA SER A 565 13.82 -11.12 31.06
C SER A 565 14.75 -11.57 32.18
N ILE A 566 14.21 -11.95 33.33
CA ILE A 566 14.96 -12.40 34.51
C ILE A 566 14.77 -13.91 34.63
N HIS A 567 15.85 -14.65 34.86
CA HIS A 567 15.85 -16.10 34.94
C HIS A 567 16.72 -16.57 36.12
N ILE A 568 16.11 -17.28 37.07
CA ILE A 568 16.83 -17.98 38.15
C ILE A 568 16.97 -19.44 37.75
N SER A 569 18.20 -19.91 37.73
CA SER A 569 18.57 -21.31 37.53
C SER A 569 19.32 -21.86 38.75
N GLY A 570 19.26 -23.17 38.96
CA GLY A 570 19.95 -23.81 40.08
C GLY A 570 19.88 -25.34 40.07
N PRO A 571 20.32 -26.00 41.15
CA PRO A 571 20.29 -27.46 41.31
C PRO A 571 18.88 -28.06 41.16
N GLN A 572 18.80 -29.38 40.94
CA GLN A 572 17.55 -30.11 40.70
C GLN A 572 16.74 -29.62 39.47
N GLY A 573 17.42 -29.04 38.48
CA GLY A 573 16.78 -28.51 37.29
C GLY A 573 15.88 -27.29 37.58
N LEU A 574 16.15 -26.55 38.67
CA LEU A 574 15.42 -25.32 38.94
C LEU A 574 15.61 -24.37 37.76
N SER A 575 14.48 -24.00 37.15
CA SER A 575 14.43 -23.04 36.06
C SER A 575 13.15 -22.21 36.21
N LYS A 576 13.30 -20.96 36.66
CA LYS A 576 12.20 -20.01 36.79
C LYS A 576 12.55 -18.76 36.02
N SER A 577 11.59 -18.25 35.26
CA SER A 577 11.79 -17.05 34.48
C SER A 577 10.56 -16.16 34.54
N VAL A 578 10.80 -14.86 34.45
CA VAL A 578 9.77 -13.85 34.23
C VAL A 578 10.20 -13.01 33.03
N LYS A 579 9.31 -12.89 32.06
CA LYS A 579 9.47 -11.95 30.95
C LYS A 579 8.94 -10.60 31.40
N ASN A 580 9.63 -9.52 31.05
CA ASN A 580 9.20 -8.15 31.33
C ASN A 580 9.04 -7.89 32.86
N GLY A 581 10.05 -8.25 33.65
CA GLY A 581 10.11 -8.06 35.10
C GLY A 581 11.29 -7.18 35.55
N THR A 582 11.17 -6.57 36.74
CA THR A 582 12.26 -5.90 37.46
C THR A 582 12.71 -6.69 38.69
N GLU A 583 11.96 -7.74 39.04
CA GLU A 583 12.25 -8.63 40.15
C GLU A 583 11.71 -10.02 39.83
N LEU A 584 12.43 -11.05 40.28
CA LEU A 584 11.96 -12.42 40.27
C LEU A 584 12.18 -13.02 41.67
N GLN A 585 11.09 -13.43 42.30
CA GLN A 585 11.12 -14.19 43.56
C GLN A 585 10.68 -15.63 43.33
N HIS A 586 11.40 -16.58 43.93
CA HIS A 586 11.01 -17.99 43.90
C HIS A 586 11.29 -18.67 45.24
N THR A 587 10.27 -19.33 45.79
CA THR A 587 10.36 -20.08 47.04
C THR A 587 10.45 -21.58 46.75
N ILE A 588 11.49 -22.21 47.27
CA ILE A 588 11.57 -23.67 47.38
C ILE A 588 11.05 -24.05 48.76
N HIS A 589 9.94 -24.79 48.79
CA HIS A 589 9.41 -25.39 50.02
C HIS A 589 10.07 -26.73 50.30
N ASN A 590 10.26 -27.07 51.57
CA ASN A 590 10.92 -28.30 52.01
C ASN A 590 12.30 -28.49 51.36
N ILE A 591 13.16 -27.48 51.47
CA ILE A 591 14.49 -27.53 50.88
C ILE A 591 15.28 -28.69 51.48
N GLY A 592 15.94 -29.48 50.63
CA GLY A 592 16.73 -30.66 51.02
C GLY A 592 18.19 -30.53 50.61
N CYS A 593 19.00 -31.51 51.01
CA CYS A 593 20.44 -31.48 50.74
C CYS A 593 20.79 -31.44 49.24
N VAL A 594 19.96 -32.10 48.43
CA VAL A 594 20.05 -32.15 46.96
C VAL A 594 19.87 -30.78 46.29
N ASN A 595 19.35 -29.79 47.02
CA ASN A 595 19.20 -28.42 46.56
C ASN A 595 20.46 -27.56 46.85
N SER A 596 21.47 -28.12 47.52
CA SER A 596 22.75 -27.42 47.69
C SER A 596 23.45 -27.27 46.35
N GLY A 597 24.11 -26.13 46.14
CA GLY A 597 24.85 -25.81 44.93
C GLY A 597 24.72 -24.34 44.54
N THR A 598 25.16 -24.04 43.32
CA THR A 598 25.19 -22.68 42.78
C THR A 598 23.86 -22.32 42.14
N TYR A 599 23.27 -21.22 42.60
CA TYR A 599 22.11 -20.60 41.97
C TYR A 599 22.59 -19.39 41.17
N ILE A 600 22.03 -19.20 39.98
CA ILE A 600 22.41 -18.13 39.06
C ILE A 600 21.16 -17.34 38.71
N CYS A 601 21.18 -16.03 38.97
CA CYS A 601 20.22 -15.10 38.39
C CYS A 601 20.84 -14.50 37.13
N THR A 602 20.19 -14.72 35.99
CA THR A 602 20.55 -14.10 34.71
C THR A 602 19.47 -13.09 34.33
N SER A 603 19.87 -11.95 33.78
CA SER A 603 18.94 -10.93 33.31
C SER A 603 19.34 -10.40 31.95
N THR A 604 18.38 -10.30 31.03
CA THR A 604 18.58 -9.85 29.65
C THR A 604 17.64 -8.70 29.31
N ASN A 605 18.17 -7.55 28.91
CA ASN A 605 17.36 -6.42 28.47
C ASN A 605 17.13 -6.50 26.94
N PRO A 606 15.88 -6.52 26.49
CA PRO A 606 15.54 -6.75 25.08
C PRO A 606 15.92 -5.59 24.14
N LYS A 607 16.22 -4.39 24.66
CA LYS A 607 16.56 -3.21 23.86
C LYS A 607 18.06 -2.91 23.84
N THR A 608 18.74 -3.07 24.96
CA THR A 608 20.20 -2.90 25.00
C THR A 608 20.94 -4.14 24.49
N GLY A 609 20.26 -5.30 24.44
CA GLY A 609 20.85 -6.59 24.08
C GLY A 609 21.86 -7.12 25.11
N ARG A 610 22.04 -6.43 26.23
CA ARG A 610 22.98 -6.83 27.28
C ARG A 610 22.37 -7.91 28.16
N GLN A 611 23.22 -8.84 28.55
CA GLN A 611 22.95 -9.88 29.53
C GLN A 611 23.93 -9.75 30.68
N VAL A 612 23.44 -9.88 31.91
CA VAL A 612 24.25 -9.93 33.13
C VAL A 612 23.82 -11.12 33.96
N GLU A 613 24.73 -11.62 34.79
CA GLU A 613 24.48 -12.73 35.69
C GLU A 613 25.12 -12.48 37.05
N GLU A 614 24.49 -13.01 38.09
CA GLU A 614 25.00 -13.01 39.45
C GLU A 614 24.69 -14.34 40.12
N THR A 615 25.64 -14.83 40.92
CA THR A 615 25.60 -16.19 41.47
C THR A 615 25.65 -16.17 42.99
N ILE A 616 24.87 -17.06 43.61
CA ILE A 616 24.97 -17.33 45.05
C ILE A 616 25.12 -18.83 45.28
N GLU A 617 26.03 -19.20 46.16
CA GLU A 617 26.25 -20.59 46.55
C GLU A 617 25.49 -20.90 47.84
N ILE A 618 24.68 -21.95 47.81
CA ILE A 618 23.85 -22.36 48.94
C ILE A 618 24.27 -23.75 49.39
N GLN A 619 24.57 -23.87 50.69
CA GLN A 619 24.80 -25.14 51.34
C GLN A 619 23.69 -25.39 52.37
N VAL A 620 22.89 -26.43 52.14
CA VAL A 620 21.77 -26.81 53.00
C VAL A 620 22.27 -27.74 54.10
N LYS A 621 22.04 -27.38 55.37
CA LYS A 621 22.31 -28.26 56.50
C LYS A 621 21.22 -29.32 56.58
N CYS A 622 21.59 -30.58 56.44
CA CYS A 622 20.66 -31.68 56.27
C CYS A 622 21.08 -32.89 57.12
N SER A 623 20.10 -33.68 57.54
CA SER A 623 20.36 -34.96 58.20
C SER A 623 20.92 -35.98 57.20
N PRO A 624 21.66 -37.02 57.64
CA PRO A 624 22.22 -37.99 56.72
C PRO A 624 21.11 -38.79 56.05
N SER A 625 21.17 -38.92 54.73
CA SER A 625 20.24 -39.70 53.92
C SER A 625 21.01 -40.64 53.00
N VAL A 626 20.44 -41.81 52.73
CA VAL A 626 21.12 -42.85 51.94
C VAL A 626 21.19 -42.41 50.48
N GLN A 627 22.40 -42.23 49.96
CA GLN A 627 22.65 -41.90 48.55
C GLN A 627 22.93 -43.16 47.72
N GLU A 628 23.73 -44.07 48.28
CA GLU A 628 24.16 -45.29 47.59
C GLU A 628 24.36 -46.40 48.63
N ILE A 629 23.99 -47.63 48.28
CA ILE A 629 24.22 -48.82 49.09
C ILE A 629 24.72 -49.95 48.19
N PHE A 630 25.65 -50.74 48.69
CA PHE A 630 26.11 -51.92 48.00
C PHE A 630 26.41 -53.06 49.00
N PRO A 631 26.02 -54.31 48.71
CA PRO A 631 25.07 -54.70 47.66
C PRO A 631 23.67 -54.10 47.90
N GLU A 632 22.93 -53.82 46.83
CA GLU A 632 21.54 -53.30 46.93
C GLU A 632 20.59 -54.32 47.57
N GLU A 633 20.85 -55.62 47.33
CA GLU A 633 20.12 -56.71 47.93
C GLU A 633 20.49 -56.86 49.41
N LYS A 634 19.50 -56.69 50.28
CA LYS A 634 19.68 -56.80 51.74
C LYS A 634 19.88 -58.24 52.23
N ASN A 635 19.63 -59.25 51.40
CA ASN A 635 19.87 -60.67 51.75
C ASN A 635 20.93 -61.22 50.80
N TYR A 636 22.05 -61.69 51.32
CA TYR A 636 23.20 -62.10 50.53
C TYR A 636 23.59 -63.54 50.83
N HIS A 637 23.51 -64.41 49.81
CA HIS A 637 23.79 -65.84 49.92
C HIS A 637 25.25 -66.14 49.57
N VAL A 638 26.02 -66.64 50.53
CA VAL A 638 27.47 -66.80 50.41
C VAL A 638 27.94 -68.17 50.85
N THR A 639 28.92 -68.72 50.15
CA THR A 639 29.58 -69.98 50.50
C THR A 639 30.67 -69.74 51.55
N LYS A 640 30.89 -70.76 52.39
CA LYS A 640 31.96 -70.74 53.40
C LYS A 640 33.32 -70.49 52.73
N GLY A 641 34.11 -69.56 53.28
CA GLY A 641 35.43 -69.19 52.79
C GLY A 641 35.47 -68.03 51.77
N ALA A 642 34.32 -67.53 51.32
CA ALA A 642 34.25 -66.33 50.48
C ALA A 642 34.42 -65.04 51.31
N SER A 643 34.58 -63.90 50.63
CA SER A 643 34.68 -62.57 51.24
C SER A 643 33.56 -61.67 50.74
N VAL A 644 33.01 -60.84 51.63
CA VAL A 644 31.91 -59.90 51.35
C VAL A 644 32.31 -58.52 51.82
N TYR A 645 31.84 -57.50 51.10
CA TYR A 645 31.94 -56.12 51.56
C TYR A 645 30.59 -55.42 51.43
N PHE A 646 30.31 -54.54 52.39
CA PHE A 646 29.15 -53.70 52.44
C PHE A 646 29.60 -52.23 52.37
N PHE A 647 29.03 -51.47 51.45
CA PHE A 647 29.34 -50.06 51.25
C PHE A 647 28.07 -49.22 51.39
N VAL A 648 28.19 -48.10 52.08
CA VAL A 648 27.12 -47.09 52.14
C VAL A 648 27.68 -45.69 51.91
N LYS A 649 26.96 -44.90 51.13
CA LYS A 649 27.23 -43.48 50.93
C LYS A 649 26.04 -42.66 51.41
N ALA A 650 26.34 -41.65 52.21
CA ALA A 650 25.40 -40.69 52.74
C ALA A 650 25.44 -39.38 51.96
N LEU A 651 24.27 -38.80 51.71
CA LEU A 651 24.12 -37.38 51.42
C LEU A 651 23.80 -36.67 52.74
N SER A 652 24.74 -35.85 53.22
CA SER A 652 24.62 -35.17 54.51
C SER A 652 25.47 -33.89 54.55
N HIS A 653 25.04 -32.89 55.31
CA HIS A 653 25.90 -31.76 55.68
C HIS A 653 25.51 -31.23 57.07
N PRO A 654 26.42 -31.24 58.07
CA PRO A 654 27.82 -31.68 58.04
C PRO A 654 28.01 -33.19 57.82
N THR A 655 29.25 -33.63 57.62
CA THR A 655 29.62 -35.05 57.42
C THR A 655 29.08 -35.94 58.55
N PRO A 656 28.64 -37.17 58.25
CA PRO A 656 28.06 -38.04 59.25
C PRO A 656 29.09 -38.97 59.88
N ASP A 657 28.83 -39.35 61.13
CA ASP A 657 29.55 -40.42 61.81
C ASP A 657 28.84 -41.74 61.53
N PHE A 658 29.55 -42.73 60.99
CA PHE A 658 29.03 -44.07 60.69
C PHE A 658 29.27 -45.04 61.85
N GLN A 659 28.38 -46.03 62.01
CA GLN A 659 28.52 -47.09 62.99
C GLN A 659 27.95 -48.41 62.43
N TRP A 660 28.81 -49.42 62.29
CA TRP A 660 28.46 -50.79 61.91
C TRP A 660 28.31 -51.71 63.12
N LYS A 661 27.31 -52.60 63.09
CA LYS A 661 27.05 -53.58 64.14
C LYS A 661 26.72 -54.95 63.56
N GLN A 662 27.24 -56.02 64.17
CA GLN A 662 26.70 -57.37 63.98
C GLN A 662 25.60 -57.61 65.02
N ILE A 663 24.48 -58.19 64.60
CA ILE A 663 23.32 -58.52 65.43
C ILE A 663 23.22 -60.03 65.54
N PHE A 664 23.28 -60.55 66.77
CA PHE A 664 23.19 -61.97 67.06
C PHE A 664 21.75 -62.41 67.33
N ASN A 665 21.46 -63.71 67.18
CA ASN A 665 20.13 -64.30 67.37
C ASN A 665 19.52 -64.07 68.76
N ASN A 666 20.34 -63.77 69.78
CA ASN A 666 19.91 -63.44 71.14
C ASN A 666 19.56 -61.94 71.33
N GLY A 667 19.65 -61.13 70.28
CA GLY A 667 19.40 -59.69 70.29
C GLY A 667 20.58 -58.83 70.77
N SER A 668 21.72 -59.42 71.13
CA SER A 668 22.96 -58.66 71.42
C SER A 668 23.63 -58.16 70.15
N THR A 669 24.37 -57.05 70.25
CA THR A 669 25.07 -56.43 69.12
C THR A 669 26.53 -56.18 69.44
N ILE A 670 27.42 -56.32 68.45
CA ILE A 670 28.85 -55.98 68.56
C ILE A 670 29.19 -54.91 67.51
N ASP A 671 29.87 -53.85 67.93
CA ASP A 671 30.37 -52.81 67.02
C ASP A 671 31.52 -53.38 66.16
N LEU A 672 31.46 -53.12 64.86
CA LEU A 672 32.46 -53.59 63.89
C LEU A 672 33.31 -52.41 63.39
N PRO A 673 34.62 -52.63 63.17
CA PRO A 673 35.48 -51.64 62.54
C PRO A 673 35.13 -51.49 61.05
N SER A 674 35.04 -50.25 60.59
CA SER A 674 34.77 -49.88 59.19
C SER A 674 35.76 -48.84 58.68
N ASP A 675 35.94 -48.81 57.36
CA ASP A 675 36.71 -47.77 56.67
C ASP A 675 35.77 -46.62 56.28
N ASP A 676 35.82 -45.56 57.07
CA ASP A 676 34.97 -44.37 56.90
C ASP A 676 35.76 -43.23 56.25
N SER A 677 35.16 -42.55 55.26
CA SER A 677 35.75 -41.38 54.63
C SER A 677 34.69 -40.36 54.23
N GLY A 678 34.66 -39.25 54.97
CA GLY A 678 33.79 -38.11 54.67
C GLY A 678 32.32 -38.46 54.75
N THR A 679 31.73 -38.90 53.64
CA THR A 679 30.31 -39.24 53.53
C THR A 679 30.06 -40.69 53.11
N TRP A 680 31.06 -41.57 53.15
CA TRP A 680 30.87 -42.99 52.89
C TRP A 680 31.59 -43.87 53.90
N SER A 681 31.13 -45.12 54.01
CA SER A 681 31.65 -46.13 54.94
C SER A 681 31.62 -47.52 54.30
N ASN A 682 32.66 -48.32 54.55
CA ASN A 682 32.81 -49.67 54.03
C ASN A 682 33.12 -50.68 55.15
N LEU A 683 32.43 -51.81 55.16
CA LEU A 683 32.67 -52.95 56.04
C LEU A 683 33.02 -54.19 55.21
N SER A 684 34.23 -54.73 55.38
CA SER A 684 34.67 -55.96 54.72
C SER A 684 34.78 -57.13 55.69
N ILE A 685 34.16 -58.27 55.34
CA ILE A 685 34.23 -59.54 56.07
C ILE A 685 34.91 -60.56 55.16
N ALA A 686 36.13 -60.98 55.52
CA ALA A 686 36.92 -61.91 54.72
C ALA A 686 36.84 -63.33 55.28
N ASN A 687 36.90 -64.33 54.39
CA ASN A 687 36.95 -65.75 54.76
C ASN A 687 35.79 -66.17 55.69
N ILE A 688 34.55 -66.01 55.20
CA ILE A 688 33.31 -66.25 55.94
C ILE A 688 33.27 -67.63 56.59
N GLN A 689 33.08 -67.64 57.91
CA GLN A 689 32.84 -68.80 58.74
C GLN A 689 31.35 -68.95 59.06
N THR A 690 30.99 -70.11 59.63
CA THR A 690 29.59 -70.40 60.00
C THR A 690 29.02 -69.47 61.07
N GLU A 691 29.87 -68.79 61.83
CA GLU A 691 29.52 -67.80 62.86
C GLU A 691 29.34 -66.38 62.31
N ASP A 692 29.83 -66.12 61.09
CA ASP A 692 29.68 -64.83 60.43
C ASP A 692 28.30 -64.69 59.75
N TYR A 693 27.57 -65.79 59.53
CA TYR A 693 26.19 -65.72 59.05
C TYR A 693 25.28 -65.07 60.10
N GLY A 694 24.47 -64.11 59.68
CA GLY A 694 23.65 -63.32 60.58
C GLY A 694 23.31 -61.96 60.04
N SER A 695 22.80 -61.10 60.91
CA SER A 695 22.34 -59.76 60.55
C SER A 695 23.41 -58.71 60.85
N TYR A 696 23.64 -57.78 59.93
CA TYR A 696 24.59 -56.68 60.06
C TYR A 696 23.84 -55.36 59.87
N SER A 697 24.02 -54.38 60.76
CA SER A 697 23.40 -53.07 60.63
C SER A 697 24.40 -51.93 60.50
N VAL A 698 24.01 -50.90 59.75
CA VAL A 698 24.75 -49.63 59.67
C VAL A 698 23.83 -48.45 59.94
N SER A 699 24.33 -47.53 60.77
CA SER A 699 23.67 -46.27 61.10
C SER A 699 24.62 -45.10 60.83
N ALA A 700 24.07 -43.94 60.46
CA ALA A 700 24.84 -42.72 60.25
C ALA A 700 24.13 -41.53 60.90
N ARG A 701 24.89 -40.66 61.58
CA ARG A 701 24.35 -39.49 62.28
C ARG A 701 25.21 -38.25 62.13
N ASN A 702 24.59 -37.07 62.14
CA ASN A 702 25.28 -35.79 62.24
C ASN A 702 24.57 -34.86 63.22
N SER A 703 24.98 -33.58 63.28
CA SER A 703 24.37 -32.57 64.18
C SER A 703 22.90 -32.25 63.87
N ILE A 704 22.38 -32.64 62.71
CA ILE A 704 21.01 -32.37 62.26
C ILE A 704 20.09 -33.56 62.53
N GLY A 705 20.58 -34.80 62.34
CA GLY A 705 19.77 -35.99 62.57
C GLY A 705 20.51 -37.30 62.34
N GLN A 706 19.77 -38.41 62.37
CA GLN A 706 20.26 -39.77 62.17
C GLN A 706 19.31 -40.53 61.24
N TRP A 707 19.85 -41.31 60.31
CA TRP A 707 19.01 -42.20 59.48
C TRP A 707 18.63 -43.49 60.21
N LYS A 708 17.59 -44.17 59.71
CA LYS A 708 17.21 -45.50 60.23
C LYS A 708 18.26 -46.54 59.86
N ASP A 709 18.55 -47.45 60.78
CA ASP A 709 19.49 -48.55 60.59
C ASP A 709 19.15 -49.35 59.32
N ILE A 710 20.14 -49.52 58.44
CA ILE A 710 20.06 -50.41 57.29
C ILE A 710 20.57 -51.78 57.73
N ILE A 711 19.78 -52.83 57.51
CA ILE A 711 20.12 -54.20 57.93
C ILE A 711 20.39 -55.06 56.69
N PHE A 712 21.57 -55.68 56.66
CA PHE A 712 21.99 -56.73 55.73
C PHE A 712 21.89 -58.10 56.41
N GLN A 713 21.50 -59.13 55.67
CA GLN A 713 21.43 -60.52 56.11
C GLN A 713 22.42 -61.35 55.31
N LEU A 714 23.38 -61.97 55.98
CA LEU A 714 24.34 -62.89 55.38
C LEU A 714 23.87 -64.33 55.60
N LEU A 715 23.53 -65.03 54.52
CA LEU A 715 22.93 -66.37 54.50
C LEU A 715 23.84 -67.38 53.77
N PRO A 716 23.76 -68.69 54.05
CA PRO A 716 24.51 -69.70 53.30
C PRO A 716 23.87 -70.02 51.93
N SER A 717 24.67 -70.48 50.96
CA SER A 717 24.22 -70.72 49.56
C SER A 717 23.76 -72.14 49.19
N SER A 718 23.93 -73.19 50.02
CA SER A 718 23.61 -74.59 49.65
C SER A 718 22.85 -75.38 50.73
N LEU A 719 21.98 -76.32 50.31
CA LEU A 719 21.22 -77.29 51.14
C LEU A 719 21.94 -78.66 51.13
N GLU A 720 22.03 -79.36 52.26
CA GLU A 720 22.67 -80.69 52.38
C GLU A 720 21.78 -81.71 53.12
N ILE A 721 21.67 -82.95 52.63
CA ILE A 721 21.05 -84.10 53.35
C ILE A 721 22.07 -84.62 54.35
N GLN A 722 21.69 -84.71 55.63
CA GLN A 722 22.59 -85.08 56.71
C GLN A 722 22.74 -86.60 56.85
N ASN A 723 21.65 -87.36 56.68
CA ASN A 723 21.68 -88.83 56.76
C ASN A 723 20.51 -89.50 56.02
N PHE A 724 20.72 -90.67 55.44
CA PHE A 724 19.67 -91.56 54.91
C PHE A 724 19.98 -93.03 55.22
N GLU A 725 19.23 -93.65 56.14
CA GLU A 725 19.53 -94.99 56.69
C GLU A 725 18.28 -95.90 56.79
N SER A 726 18.50 -97.23 56.75
CA SER A 726 17.50 -98.25 57.10
C SER A 726 17.79 -98.92 58.44
N SER A 727 16.72 -99.31 59.15
CA SER A 727 16.80 -100.09 60.40
C SER A 727 15.83 -101.27 60.32
N PRO A 728 16.32 -102.54 60.31
CA PRO A 728 17.73 -102.95 60.31
C PRO A 728 18.47 -102.60 59.00
N LYS A 729 19.82 -102.53 59.05
CA LYS A 729 20.67 -102.12 57.92
C LYS A 729 20.63 -103.14 56.78
N ASP A 730 20.87 -102.68 55.55
CA ASP A 730 20.90 -103.51 54.33
C ASP A 730 21.75 -104.79 54.52
N GLY A 731 21.24 -105.91 54.01
CA GLY A 731 21.83 -107.25 54.18
C GLY A 731 21.42 -108.03 55.44
N SER A 732 20.76 -107.39 56.41
CA SER A 732 20.20 -108.05 57.63
C SER A 732 18.67 -108.10 57.67
N ILE A 733 18.04 -107.65 56.59
CA ILE A 733 16.58 -107.59 56.45
C ILE A 733 16.06 -108.97 56.03
N ILE A 734 15.24 -109.55 56.90
CA ILE A 734 14.64 -110.88 56.72
C ILE A 734 13.13 -110.71 56.56
N GLU A 735 12.53 -111.54 55.71
CA GLU A 735 11.10 -111.61 55.46
C GLU A 735 10.26 -111.62 56.76
N SER A 736 9.10 -110.95 56.72
CA SER A 736 8.15 -110.81 57.84
C SER A 736 8.59 -109.88 58.99
N ASN A 737 9.80 -109.32 58.93
CA ASN A 737 10.20 -108.23 59.84
C ASN A 737 9.68 -106.88 59.34
N SER A 738 9.77 -105.86 60.19
CA SER A 738 9.58 -104.47 59.80
C SER A 738 10.91 -103.78 59.55
N THR A 739 10.96 -102.90 58.56
CA THR A 739 12.15 -102.08 58.27
C THR A 739 11.73 -100.61 58.17
N THR A 740 12.44 -99.75 58.89
CA THR A 740 12.22 -98.30 58.91
C THR A 740 13.30 -97.59 58.12
N PHE A 741 12.89 -96.70 57.23
CA PHE A 741 13.74 -95.78 56.46
C PHE A 741 13.68 -94.40 57.12
N SER A 742 14.83 -93.81 57.45
CA SER A 742 14.92 -92.46 58.01
C SER A 742 15.80 -91.57 57.15
N CYS A 743 15.31 -90.38 56.79
CA CYS A 743 16.05 -89.35 56.08
C CYS A 743 16.03 -88.03 56.88
N THR A 744 17.21 -87.45 57.15
CA THR A 744 17.37 -86.23 57.98
C THR A 744 18.16 -85.14 57.25
N VAL A 745 17.83 -83.88 57.55
CA VAL A 745 18.55 -82.68 57.07
C VAL A 745 19.08 -81.87 58.26
N ASP A 746 20.00 -80.92 58.03
CA ASP A 746 20.59 -80.11 59.11
C ASP A 746 19.49 -79.45 59.99
N PRO A 747 19.49 -79.64 61.32
CA PRO A 747 18.44 -79.19 62.23
C PRO A 747 18.27 -77.67 62.32
N ARG A 748 19.16 -76.88 61.71
CA ARG A 748 19.03 -75.41 61.59
C ARG A 748 18.09 -74.96 60.47
N TRP A 749 17.53 -75.90 59.70
CA TRP A 749 16.76 -75.64 58.49
C TRP A 749 15.47 -76.49 58.49
N THR A 750 14.46 -76.08 57.73
CA THR A 750 13.31 -76.95 57.40
C THR A 750 13.22 -77.09 55.89
N ALA A 751 13.07 -78.33 55.42
CA ALA A 751 12.99 -78.65 54.00
C ALA A 751 11.72 -79.45 53.70
N SER A 752 11.37 -79.55 52.42
CA SER A 752 10.39 -80.55 51.99
C SER A 752 11.14 -81.86 51.70
N ILE A 753 10.96 -82.89 52.52
CA ILE A 753 11.66 -84.17 52.42
C ILE A 753 10.71 -85.22 51.83
N HIS A 754 11.17 -85.99 50.85
CA HIS A 754 10.40 -86.98 50.10
C HIS A 754 11.14 -88.33 50.05
N ILE A 755 10.51 -89.45 50.42
CA ILE A 755 11.07 -90.81 50.26
C ILE A 755 10.26 -91.59 49.23
N SER A 756 10.92 -92.21 48.25
CA SER A 756 10.30 -93.06 47.22
C SER A 756 11.01 -94.43 47.08
N GLY A 757 10.30 -95.47 46.61
CA GLY A 757 10.86 -96.82 46.48
C GLY A 757 9.96 -97.88 45.81
N PRO A 758 10.37 -99.17 45.82
CA PRO A 758 9.65 -100.29 45.20
C PRO A 758 8.23 -100.49 45.74
N GLN A 759 7.38 -101.22 45.01
CA GLN A 759 5.95 -101.41 45.30
C GLN A 759 5.13 -100.08 45.37
N GLY A 760 5.65 -99.00 44.80
CA GLY A 760 4.96 -97.71 44.73
C GLY A 760 5.05 -96.87 46.01
N LEU A 761 6.09 -97.08 46.84
CA LEU A 761 6.34 -96.26 48.01
C LEU A 761 6.60 -94.79 47.61
N SER A 762 5.88 -93.86 48.26
CA SER A 762 6.01 -92.41 48.03
C SER A 762 5.46 -91.65 49.25
N GLU A 763 6.35 -91.04 50.05
CA GLU A 763 6.00 -90.34 51.29
C GLU A 763 6.65 -88.96 51.35
N THR A 764 5.98 -87.95 51.91
CA THR A 764 6.49 -86.56 51.93
C THR A 764 6.16 -85.84 53.22
N VAL A 765 7.13 -85.09 53.75
CA VAL A 765 6.90 -84.08 54.80
C VAL A 765 7.31 -82.71 54.29
N LYS A 766 6.45 -81.71 54.48
CA LYS A 766 6.74 -80.32 54.14
C LYS A 766 7.22 -79.59 55.39
N ASN A 767 8.30 -78.82 55.27
CA ASN A 767 8.92 -78.09 56.38
C ASN A 767 9.29 -79.00 57.58
N GLY A 768 9.91 -80.14 57.28
CA GLY A 768 10.44 -81.07 58.29
C GLY A 768 11.96 -81.03 58.37
N THR A 769 12.51 -81.51 59.48
CA THR A 769 13.96 -81.81 59.66
C THR A 769 14.27 -83.30 59.46
N GLU A 770 13.24 -84.16 59.51
CA GLU A 770 13.34 -85.62 59.40
C GLU A 770 12.06 -86.20 58.79
N LEU A 771 12.20 -87.26 57.98
CA LEU A 771 11.11 -88.12 57.51
C LEU A 771 11.46 -89.59 57.80
N GLN A 772 10.57 -90.29 58.52
CA GLN A 772 10.67 -91.72 58.78
C GLN A 772 9.48 -92.49 58.18
N HIS A 773 9.73 -93.60 57.49
CA HIS A 773 8.70 -94.50 56.98
C HIS A 773 9.01 -95.95 57.30
N THR A 774 8.03 -96.70 57.83
CA THR A 774 8.21 -98.11 58.22
C THR A 774 7.36 -99.02 57.35
N ILE A 775 8.02 -99.99 56.69
CA ILE A 775 7.34 -101.08 56.00
C ILE A 775 7.21 -102.25 56.97
N HIS A 776 5.97 -102.64 57.30
CA HIS A 776 5.68 -103.82 58.11
C HIS A 776 5.55 -105.06 57.23
N ASN A 777 6.03 -106.21 57.72
CA ASN A 777 6.04 -107.48 57.00
C ASN A 777 6.72 -107.36 55.62
N ILE A 778 7.97 -106.90 55.62
CA ILE A 778 8.75 -106.74 54.39
C ILE A 778 8.94 -108.09 53.71
N GLY A 779 8.69 -108.15 52.40
CA GLY A 779 8.80 -109.35 51.60
C GLY A 779 9.81 -109.21 50.46
N CYS A 780 10.10 -110.30 49.75
CA CYS A 780 11.10 -110.32 48.69
C CYS A 780 10.83 -109.30 47.56
N VAL A 781 9.56 -108.97 47.34
CA VAL A 781 9.07 -108.00 46.33
C VAL A 781 9.36 -106.53 46.68
N ASN A 782 9.78 -106.26 47.92
CA ASN A 782 10.18 -104.92 48.38
C ASN A 782 11.67 -104.63 48.15
N SER A 783 12.44 -105.60 47.64
CA SER A 783 13.84 -105.37 47.28
C SER A 783 13.95 -104.41 46.10
N GLY A 784 14.90 -103.47 46.16
CA GLY A 784 15.13 -102.45 45.13
C GLY A 784 15.69 -101.13 45.71
N THR A 785 15.75 -100.09 44.88
CA THR A 785 16.34 -98.78 45.22
C THR A 785 15.32 -97.85 45.88
N TYR A 786 15.69 -97.26 47.01
CA TYR A 786 14.96 -96.23 47.73
C TYR A 786 15.68 -94.89 47.56
N ILE A 787 14.95 -93.79 47.38
CA ILE A 787 15.48 -92.45 47.13
C ILE A 787 14.90 -91.47 48.15
N CYS A 788 15.75 -90.67 48.79
CA CYS A 788 15.34 -89.50 49.57
C CYS A 788 15.69 -88.20 48.83
N THR A 789 14.69 -87.35 48.60
CA THR A 789 14.81 -86.02 47.98
C THR A 789 14.50 -84.94 49.00
N SER A 790 15.34 -83.91 49.09
CA SER A 790 15.13 -82.74 49.93
C SER A 790 15.09 -81.45 49.10
N THR A 791 13.98 -80.73 49.19
CA THR A 791 13.71 -79.51 48.42
C THR A 791 13.67 -78.29 49.33
N ASN A 792 14.45 -77.26 48.99
CA ASN A 792 14.39 -75.97 49.66
C ASN A 792 13.06 -75.26 49.29
N PRO A 793 12.19 -74.94 50.27
CA PRO A 793 10.85 -74.41 50.00
C PRO A 793 10.85 -72.97 49.44
N LYS A 794 11.98 -72.26 49.45
CA LYS A 794 12.10 -70.87 48.95
C LYS A 794 12.74 -70.78 47.57
N THR A 795 13.80 -71.55 47.34
CA THR A 795 14.58 -71.50 46.09
C THR A 795 14.13 -72.56 45.08
N GLY A 796 13.42 -73.61 45.54
CA GLY A 796 13.04 -74.76 44.71
C GLY A 796 14.22 -75.69 44.36
N GLN A 797 15.37 -75.50 45.00
CA GLN A 797 16.55 -76.35 44.79
C GLN A 797 16.35 -77.72 45.45
N GLU A 798 16.63 -78.79 44.72
CA GLU A 798 16.46 -80.19 45.14
C GLU A 798 17.82 -80.90 45.27
N VAL A 799 17.94 -81.77 46.27
CA VAL A 799 19.11 -82.62 46.52
C VAL A 799 18.61 -84.04 46.80
N ASP A 800 19.23 -85.06 46.18
CA ASP A 800 18.81 -86.47 46.28
C ASP A 800 19.92 -87.35 46.88
N GLU A 801 19.51 -88.36 47.66
CA GLU A 801 20.34 -89.45 48.19
C GLU A 801 19.65 -90.80 47.95
N THR A 802 20.41 -91.86 47.67
CA THR A 802 19.86 -93.17 47.23
C THR A 802 20.41 -94.36 48.03
N MET A 803 19.57 -95.37 48.31
CA MET A 803 19.93 -96.60 49.04
C MET A 803 19.28 -97.84 48.42
N ASP A 804 20.09 -98.86 48.12
CA ASP A 804 19.62 -100.16 47.62
C ASP A 804 19.36 -101.15 48.76
N ILE A 805 18.24 -101.88 48.70
CA ILE A 805 17.85 -102.87 49.72
C ILE A 805 17.62 -104.25 49.10
N GLN A 806 18.20 -105.29 49.71
CA GLN A 806 17.92 -106.70 49.40
C GLN A 806 17.29 -107.43 50.60
N VAL A 807 16.12 -108.04 50.39
CA VAL A 807 15.39 -108.77 51.44
C VAL A 807 15.70 -110.26 51.36
N LYS A 808 16.24 -110.86 52.45
CA LYS A 808 16.41 -112.31 52.58
C LYS A 808 15.05 -112.97 52.81
N CYS A 809 14.68 -113.93 51.95
CA CYS A 809 13.34 -114.51 51.94
C CYS A 809 13.38 -116.02 51.71
N SER A 810 12.40 -116.72 52.29
CA SER A 810 12.25 -118.18 52.12
C SER A 810 11.79 -118.54 50.69
N PRO A 811 12.07 -119.76 50.19
CA PRO A 811 11.67 -120.12 48.85
C PRO A 811 10.18 -120.36 48.77
N SER A 812 9.53 -119.64 47.86
CA SER A 812 8.10 -119.75 47.58
C SER A 812 7.86 -120.03 46.09
N VAL A 813 6.75 -120.69 45.75
CA VAL A 813 6.47 -121.08 44.37
C VAL A 813 6.21 -119.85 43.53
N GLN A 814 7.06 -119.61 42.53
CA GLN A 814 6.79 -118.59 41.52
C GLN A 814 6.13 -119.22 40.29
N ARG A 815 6.61 -120.38 39.84
CA ARG A 815 6.07 -121.07 38.65
C ARG A 815 6.32 -122.58 38.67
N VAL A 816 5.38 -123.38 38.14
CA VAL A 816 5.48 -124.85 38.03
C VAL A 816 4.95 -125.31 36.66
N ILE A 817 5.67 -126.21 36.00
CA ILE A 817 5.32 -126.76 34.69
C ILE A 817 5.64 -128.26 34.66
N PRO A 818 4.73 -129.11 34.14
CA PRO A 818 3.32 -128.85 33.82
C PRO A 818 2.47 -128.54 35.07
N LYS A 819 1.41 -127.73 34.91
CA LYS A 819 0.50 -127.32 36.01
C LYS A 819 -0.38 -128.46 36.56
N ARG A 820 -0.61 -129.52 35.77
CA ARG A 820 -1.36 -130.70 36.23
C ARG A 820 -0.38 -131.65 36.92
N GLN A 821 -0.77 -132.20 38.07
CA GLN A 821 0.11 -133.07 38.86
C GLN A 821 0.00 -134.56 38.49
N ILE A 822 -0.99 -134.98 37.68
CA ILE A 822 -1.12 -136.38 37.22
C ILE A 822 -0.94 -136.42 35.69
N HIS A 823 -0.04 -137.29 35.22
CA HIS A 823 0.31 -137.46 33.81
C HIS A 823 0.11 -138.91 33.37
N TYR A 824 -0.69 -139.10 32.31
CA TYR A 824 -0.89 -140.40 31.70
C TYR A 824 0.06 -140.55 30.49
N LEU A 825 0.81 -141.65 30.43
CA LEU A 825 1.88 -141.88 29.45
C LEU A 825 1.80 -143.29 28.84
N THR A 826 2.31 -143.46 27.62
CA THR A 826 2.53 -144.76 26.96
C THR A 826 4.00 -145.16 27.07
N GLU A 827 4.29 -146.47 27.05
CA GLU A 827 5.65 -147.00 27.12
C GLU A 827 6.58 -146.37 26.06
N GLY A 828 7.78 -145.96 26.47
CA GLY A 828 8.77 -145.25 25.62
C GLY A 828 8.63 -143.71 25.58
N ALA A 829 7.60 -143.12 26.20
CA ALA A 829 7.44 -141.67 26.27
C ALA A 829 8.47 -140.98 27.20
N SER A 830 8.64 -139.66 27.08
CA SER A 830 9.47 -138.85 27.98
C SER A 830 8.63 -137.74 28.63
N VAL A 831 8.88 -137.42 29.90
CA VAL A 831 8.19 -136.34 30.65
C VAL A 831 9.21 -135.38 31.25
N TYR A 832 8.86 -134.09 31.29
CA TYR A 832 9.68 -133.05 31.91
C TYR A 832 8.87 -132.33 33.00
N PHE A 833 9.54 -132.03 34.12
CA PHE A 833 9.02 -131.22 35.21
C PHE A 833 9.95 -130.01 35.42
N PHE A 834 9.39 -128.84 35.71
CA PHE A 834 10.09 -127.59 35.94
C PHE A 834 9.44 -126.83 37.09
N VAL A 835 10.26 -126.28 37.98
CA VAL A 835 9.85 -125.42 39.08
C VAL A 835 10.75 -124.18 39.18
N GLU A 836 10.15 -123.04 39.51
CA GLU A 836 10.82 -121.77 39.76
C GLU A 836 10.34 -121.22 41.10
N ALA A 837 11.29 -120.81 41.94
CA ALA A 837 11.06 -120.33 43.30
C ALA A 837 11.47 -118.85 43.43
N LEU A 838 10.65 -118.03 44.11
CA LEU A 838 11.06 -116.70 44.55
C LEU A 838 11.75 -116.84 45.90
N SER A 839 13.07 -116.60 45.95
CA SER A 839 13.92 -116.71 47.15
C SER A 839 15.19 -115.87 47.06
N HIS A 840 15.73 -115.49 48.22
CA HIS A 840 17.10 -114.99 48.38
C HIS A 840 17.65 -115.41 49.76
N PRO A 841 18.77 -116.18 49.85
CA PRO A 841 19.58 -116.69 48.75
C PRO A 841 18.87 -117.81 47.96
N PRO A 842 19.38 -118.19 46.77
CA PRO A 842 18.79 -119.24 45.94
C PRO A 842 18.61 -120.57 46.68
N PRO A 843 17.56 -121.36 46.39
CA PRO A 843 17.25 -122.55 47.15
C PRO A 843 17.91 -123.80 46.55
N ASP A 844 18.18 -124.77 47.41
CA ASP A 844 18.59 -126.11 47.01
C ASP A 844 17.35 -126.97 46.74
N PHE A 845 17.24 -127.50 45.51
CA PHE A 845 16.12 -128.31 45.06
C PHE A 845 16.42 -129.81 45.25
N GLN A 846 15.41 -130.56 45.68
CA GLN A 846 15.53 -132.01 45.89
C GLN A 846 14.35 -132.72 45.23
N TRP A 847 14.65 -133.49 44.17
CA TRP A 847 13.70 -134.38 43.52
C TRP A 847 13.78 -135.80 44.06
N LYS A 848 12.62 -136.41 44.34
CA LYS A 848 12.51 -137.76 44.86
C LYS A 848 11.46 -138.54 44.09
N ARG A 849 11.73 -139.81 43.85
CA ARG A 849 10.74 -140.80 43.39
C ARG A 849 10.29 -141.62 44.59
N ILE A 850 9.01 -141.92 44.69
CA ILE A 850 8.40 -142.73 45.74
C ILE A 850 7.85 -144.01 45.12
N TYR A 851 8.40 -145.16 45.52
CA TYR A 851 7.95 -146.48 45.08
C TYR A 851 6.71 -146.95 45.85
N SER A 852 5.96 -147.88 45.28
CA SER A 852 4.71 -148.41 45.85
C SER A 852 4.89 -149.15 47.19
N ASN A 853 6.11 -149.58 47.53
CA ASN A 853 6.48 -150.15 48.83
C ASN A 853 6.83 -149.08 49.90
N GLY A 854 6.72 -147.79 49.57
CA GLY A 854 7.03 -146.66 50.46
C GLY A 854 8.50 -146.22 50.49
N THR A 855 9.40 -146.90 49.77
CA THR A 855 10.81 -146.48 49.66
C THR A 855 10.97 -145.30 48.70
N THR A 856 11.94 -144.42 48.96
CA THR A 856 12.20 -143.23 48.14
C THR A 856 13.61 -143.24 47.54
N LEU A 857 13.74 -142.71 46.32
CA LEU A 857 14.99 -142.61 45.58
C LEU A 857 15.17 -141.19 45.04
N ASN A 858 16.30 -140.55 45.36
CA ASN A 858 16.60 -139.22 44.84
C ASN A 858 16.83 -139.27 43.32
N ARG A 859 16.32 -138.26 42.60
CA ARG A 859 16.55 -138.07 41.17
C ARG A 859 17.41 -136.83 40.97
N SER A 860 18.36 -136.91 40.05
CA SER A 860 19.17 -135.77 39.63
C SER A 860 18.35 -134.82 38.74
N SER A 861 18.45 -133.53 39.02
CA SER A 861 17.84 -132.41 38.27
C SER A 861 18.92 -131.44 37.77
N ASP A 862 18.61 -130.63 36.75
CA ASP A 862 19.46 -129.49 36.39
C ASP A 862 18.91 -128.21 37.06
N ASP A 863 19.63 -127.76 38.09
CA ASP A 863 19.24 -126.61 38.90
C ASP A 863 20.05 -125.38 38.50
N SER A 864 19.38 -124.23 38.31
CA SER A 864 19.98 -122.96 37.91
C SER A 864 19.40 -121.81 38.73
N GLY A 865 20.08 -121.48 39.84
CA GLY A 865 19.67 -120.43 40.77
C GLY A 865 18.31 -120.75 41.38
N ASN A 866 17.32 -119.93 41.07
CA ASN A 866 15.95 -120.07 41.57
C ASN A 866 15.08 -121.07 40.76
N MET A 867 15.67 -121.84 39.85
CA MET A 867 14.96 -122.75 38.93
C MET A 867 15.50 -124.17 39.00
N SER A 868 14.64 -125.18 38.83
CA SER A 868 15.02 -126.61 38.78
C SER A 868 14.19 -127.38 37.75
N ASN A 869 14.84 -128.29 37.03
CA ASN A 869 14.20 -129.13 36.03
C ASN A 869 14.49 -130.64 36.24
N LEU A 870 13.51 -131.51 36.01
CA LEU A 870 13.68 -132.96 36.03
C LEU A 870 13.12 -133.55 34.74
N THR A 871 13.97 -134.21 33.95
CA THR A 871 13.56 -134.90 32.72
C THR A 871 13.71 -136.40 32.90
N ILE A 872 12.64 -137.15 32.62
CA ILE A 872 12.63 -138.61 32.62
C ILE A 872 12.34 -139.06 31.20
N SER A 873 13.29 -139.74 30.57
CA SER A 873 13.21 -140.13 29.17
C SER A 873 13.05 -141.63 28.99
N ASN A 874 12.35 -142.05 27.92
CA ASN A 874 12.13 -143.44 27.55
C ASN A 874 11.55 -144.30 28.70
N ILE A 875 10.40 -143.86 29.23
CA ILE A 875 9.74 -144.39 30.42
C ILE A 875 9.29 -145.84 30.21
N SER A 876 9.75 -146.71 31.10
CA SER A 876 9.31 -148.11 31.20
C SER A 876 8.16 -148.28 32.19
N MET A 877 7.48 -149.44 32.18
CA MET A 877 6.43 -149.75 33.18
C MET A 877 6.94 -149.66 34.64
N GLU A 878 8.25 -149.85 34.85
CA GLU A 878 8.89 -149.71 36.16
C GLU A 878 9.20 -148.27 36.55
N ASP A 879 8.99 -147.26 35.68
CA ASP A 879 9.25 -145.83 35.96
C ASP A 879 7.99 -145.06 36.38
N LEU A 880 6.82 -145.68 36.27
CA LEU A 880 5.54 -145.14 36.71
C LEU A 880 5.49 -144.99 38.24
N GLY A 881 4.73 -144.01 38.74
CA GLY A 881 4.63 -143.73 40.18
C GLY A 881 4.75 -142.25 40.53
N ASN A 882 5.03 -141.99 41.81
CA ASN A 882 5.00 -140.64 42.38
C ASN A 882 6.39 -140.02 42.42
N TYR A 883 6.50 -138.78 41.98
CA TYR A 883 7.69 -137.95 42.02
C TYR A 883 7.38 -136.71 42.87
N THR A 884 8.29 -136.27 43.73
CA THR A 884 8.14 -135.05 44.51
C THR A 884 9.35 -134.14 44.33
N VAL A 885 9.13 -132.82 44.40
CA VAL A 885 10.19 -131.82 44.49
C VAL A 885 9.97 -130.93 45.71
N SER A 886 11.05 -130.65 46.41
CA SER A 886 11.08 -129.65 47.48
C SER A 886 12.26 -128.72 47.29
N ALA A 887 12.12 -127.45 47.68
CA ALA A 887 13.27 -126.54 47.73
C ALA A 887 13.41 -125.93 49.12
N HIS A 888 14.64 -125.64 49.51
CA HIS A 888 14.94 -125.02 50.79
C HIS A 888 16.13 -124.08 50.69
N ASN A 889 16.14 -123.03 51.50
CA ASN A 889 17.30 -122.18 51.71
C ASN A 889 17.50 -121.95 53.21
N GLU A 890 18.48 -121.13 53.58
CA GLU A 890 18.80 -120.81 54.98
C GLU A 890 17.65 -120.13 55.75
N ILE A 891 16.65 -119.59 55.06
CA ILE A 891 15.51 -118.87 55.66
C ILE A 891 14.31 -119.80 55.86
N GLY A 892 14.10 -120.77 54.97
CA GLY A 892 12.97 -121.71 55.10
C GLY A 892 12.90 -122.77 54.02
N ARG A 893 11.85 -123.59 54.11
CA ARG A 893 11.54 -124.68 53.19
C ARG A 893 10.06 -124.65 52.84
N TRP A 894 9.72 -124.99 51.61
CA TRP A 894 8.33 -125.16 51.17
C TRP A 894 8.02 -126.64 50.86
N GLU A 895 6.74 -127.01 51.02
CA GLU A 895 6.26 -128.39 51.02
C GLU A 895 6.33 -129.06 49.63
N ASP A 896 6.62 -130.38 49.63
CA ASP A 896 6.85 -131.22 48.46
C ASP A 896 5.72 -131.13 47.42
N ILE A 897 5.97 -130.57 46.23
CA ILE A 897 5.06 -130.69 45.08
C ILE A 897 5.12 -132.12 44.57
N LYS A 898 3.96 -132.79 44.49
CA LYS A 898 3.83 -134.17 43.99
C LYS A 898 3.37 -134.22 42.53
N PHE A 899 4.05 -135.03 41.73
CA PHE A 899 3.69 -135.43 40.37
C PHE A 899 3.47 -136.95 40.33
N GLU A 900 2.46 -137.43 39.61
CA GLU A 900 2.11 -138.86 39.50
C GLU A 900 2.06 -139.28 38.03
N LEU A 901 2.80 -140.33 37.68
CA LEU A 901 2.80 -140.91 36.33
C LEU A 901 1.95 -142.19 36.29
N ARG A 902 0.98 -142.27 35.38
CA ARG A 902 0.05 -143.39 35.18
C ARG A 902 0.01 -143.86 33.71
N GLU A 903 -0.52 -145.05 33.45
CA GLU A 903 -0.72 -145.59 32.09
C GLU A 903 -2.03 -145.09 31.45
N ILE A 904 -2.05 -144.82 30.14
CA ILE A 904 -3.27 -144.41 29.40
C ILE A 904 -4.13 -145.63 29.02
N ALA A 905 -5.40 -145.67 29.47
CA ALA A 905 -6.44 -146.57 28.98
C ALA A 905 -7.32 -145.87 27.92
N GLU A 906 -7.55 -146.50 26.76
CA GLU A 906 -8.37 -145.93 25.67
C GLU A 906 -9.86 -145.80 26.05
N VAL A 907 -10.46 -144.64 25.71
CA VAL A 907 -11.74 -144.47 24.96
C VAL A 907 -12.25 -143.03 25.13
N GLY A 908 -12.40 -142.33 24.00
CA GLY A 908 -13.67 -141.70 23.63
C GLY A 908 -13.96 -140.23 24.02
N LYS A 909 -14.06 -139.41 22.96
CA LYS A 909 -15.05 -138.31 22.73
C LYS A 909 -14.76 -136.88 23.22
N SER A 910 -14.43 -136.05 22.22
CA SER A 910 -15.15 -134.84 21.74
C SER A 910 -15.39 -133.63 22.66
N ILE A 911 -14.91 -132.44 22.27
CA ILE A 911 -15.66 -131.29 21.70
C ILE A 911 -14.78 -130.01 21.65
N ASN A 912 -15.04 -129.21 20.61
CA ASN A 912 -14.45 -127.96 20.12
C ASN A 912 -14.38 -126.75 21.08
N LEU A 913 -13.37 -125.91 20.80
CA LEU A 913 -13.21 -124.53 21.26
C LEU A 913 -13.92 -123.58 20.27
N GLY A 914 -14.91 -122.83 20.74
CA GLY A 914 -15.73 -121.90 19.94
C GLY A 914 -15.47 -120.43 20.27
N LEU A 915 -14.82 -119.78 19.30
CA LEU A 915 -15.00 -118.38 18.85
C LEU A 915 -14.84 -117.20 19.83
N VAL A 916 -13.64 -116.62 19.74
CA VAL A 916 -13.37 -115.18 19.80
C VAL A 916 -13.91 -114.52 18.53
N VAL A 917 -14.30 -113.24 18.66
CA VAL A 917 -14.49 -112.18 17.63
C VAL A 917 -15.89 -111.58 17.73
N GLY A 918 -16.01 -110.50 18.51
CA GLY A 918 -17.26 -109.73 18.61
C GLY A 918 -17.14 -108.38 19.33
N VAL A 919 -16.13 -108.16 20.18
CA VAL A 919 -16.08 -106.94 21.03
C VAL A 919 -14.92 -105.99 20.70
N ALA A 920 -13.93 -106.42 19.91
CA ALA A 920 -12.79 -105.56 19.54
C ALA A 920 -13.14 -104.47 18.50
N VAL A 921 -14.26 -104.60 17.76
CA VAL A 921 -14.62 -103.63 16.71
C VAL A 921 -15.49 -102.48 17.24
N CYS A 922 -16.16 -102.65 18.40
CA CYS A 922 -16.98 -101.59 18.99
C CYS A 922 -16.20 -100.60 19.89
N LEU A 923 -15.00 -100.98 20.37
CA LEU A 923 -14.18 -100.08 21.21
C LEU A 923 -13.26 -99.16 20.39
N VAL A 924 -12.97 -99.49 19.13
CA VAL A 924 -12.17 -98.64 18.24
C VAL A 924 -13.02 -97.55 17.56
N LEU A 925 -14.31 -97.81 17.32
CA LEU A 925 -15.22 -96.81 16.72
C LEU A 925 -15.69 -95.73 17.70
N LEU A 926 -15.68 -95.98 19.02
CA LEU A 926 -15.95 -94.96 20.04
C LEU A 926 -14.75 -94.06 20.34
N ALA A 927 -13.51 -94.53 20.10
CA ALA A 927 -12.30 -93.72 20.22
C ALA A 927 -12.13 -92.74 19.04
N VAL A 928 -12.54 -93.14 17.83
CA VAL A 928 -12.44 -92.27 16.63
C VAL A 928 -13.48 -91.14 16.63
N LEU A 929 -14.66 -91.35 17.23
CA LEU A 929 -15.70 -90.30 17.35
C LEU A 929 -15.43 -89.28 18.48
N LEU A 930 -14.66 -89.64 19.51
CA LEU A 930 -14.22 -88.70 20.56
C LEU A 930 -13.01 -87.84 20.13
N ILE A 931 -12.14 -88.35 19.25
CA ILE A 931 -11.03 -87.57 18.68
C ILE A 931 -11.51 -86.62 17.57
N GLY A 932 -12.56 -86.98 16.82
CA GLY A 932 -13.18 -86.12 15.80
C GLY A 932 -13.88 -84.87 16.36
N ALA A 933 -14.49 -84.95 17.55
CA ALA A 933 -15.16 -83.81 18.18
C ALA A 933 -14.17 -82.77 18.77
N ILE A 934 -12.96 -83.21 19.17
CA ILE A 934 -11.90 -82.30 19.66
C ILE A 934 -11.21 -81.57 18.50
N PHE A 935 -11.14 -82.17 17.31
CA PHE A 935 -10.46 -81.58 16.14
C PHE A 935 -11.27 -80.48 15.42
N ILE A 936 -12.59 -80.41 15.61
CA ILE A 936 -13.42 -79.32 15.06
C ILE A 936 -13.50 -78.12 16.02
N PHE A 937 -13.34 -78.31 17.34
CA PHE A 937 -13.36 -77.18 18.30
C PHE A 937 -11.99 -76.54 18.55
N ARG A 938 -10.89 -77.11 18.03
CA ARG A 938 -9.56 -76.48 18.05
C ARG A 938 -9.13 -75.85 16.71
N ARG A 939 -10.06 -75.69 15.77
CA ARG A 939 -9.83 -74.99 14.49
C ARG A 939 -10.31 -73.54 14.48
N TYR A 940 -10.19 -72.81 15.60
CA TYR A 940 -10.31 -71.34 15.59
C TYR A 940 -9.51 -70.65 16.71
N ARG A 941 -8.18 -70.83 16.72
CA ARG A 941 -7.25 -69.72 17.05
C ARG A 941 -5.79 -70.05 16.70
N ASN A 942 -5.36 -69.46 15.59
CA ASN A 942 -4.03 -69.07 15.13
C ASN A 942 -2.79 -69.99 15.25
N PRO A 943 -2.07 -70.22 14.12
CA PRO A 943 -0.85 -71.02 14.03
C PRO A 943 0.43 -70.16 14.10
N ARG A 944 1.47 -70.69 14.74
CA ARG A 944 2.91 -70.41 14.51
C ARG A 944 3.64 -71.22 15.58
N ASN A 945 4.46 -72.21 15.20
CA ASN A 945 5.59 -72.73 16.01
C ASN A 945 6.23 -74.03 15.45
N SER A 946 5.81 -74.55 14.29
CA SER A 946 6.51 -75.69 13.65
C SER A 946 7.45 -75.31 12.50
N ALA A 947 7.45 -74.05 12.03
CA ALA A 947 8.41 -73.55 11.04
C ALA A 947 9.66 -72.88 11.66
N GLN A 948 9.73 -72.79 12.99
CA GLN A 948 10.80 -72.08 13.71
C GLN A 948 11.98 -72.97 14.12
N ARG A 949 11.82 -74.30 14.12
CA ARG A 949 12.89 -75.21 14.58
C ARG A 949 13.88 -75.60 13.48
N GLU A 950 13.45 -75.62 12.22
CA GLU A 950 14.35 -75.82 11.07
C GLU A 950 15.08 -74.53 10.69
N PHE A 951 14.43 -73.37 10.82
CA PHE A 951 15.03 -72.05 10.58
C PHE A 951 16.16 -71.71 11.57
N ALA A 952 16.09 -72.17 12.83
CA ALA A 952 17.08 -71.86 13.86
C ALA A 952 18.44 -72.55 13.66
N ALA A 953 18.49 -73.67 12.93
CA ALA A 953 19.73 -74.41 12.67
C ALA A 953 20.55 -73.78 11.53
N ASP A 954 19.91 -73.46 10.39
CA ASP A 954 20.56 -72.74 9.28
C ASP A 954 20.91 -71.28 9.65
N TYR A 955 20.14 -70.66 10.55
CA TYR A 955 20.36 -69.30 11.06
C TYR A 955 21.64 -69.18 11.92
N LEU A 956 22.04 -70.23 12.64
CA LEU A 956 23.23 -70.21 13.49
C LEU A 956 24.53 -70.41 12.71
N GLU A 957 24.49 -71.13 11.57
CA GLU A 957 25.69 -71.43 10.78
C GLU A 957 26.17 -70.20 9.97
N GLY A 958 25.25 -69.36 9.46
CA GLY A 958 25.59 -68.09 8.80
C GLY A 958 25.97 -66.93 9.75
N GLN A 959 25.64 -67.01 11.04
CA GLN A 959 25.99 -66.00 12.05
C GLN A 959 27.48 -66.04 12.42
N VAL A 960 28.14 -67.20 12.31
CA VAL A 960 29.56 -67.35 12.67
C VAL A 960 30.48 -66.68 11.64
N GLU A 961 30.14 -66.75 10.35
CA GLU A 961 30.97 -66.24 9.25
C GLU A 961 31.04 -64.69 9.24
N ILE A 962 29.92 -64.00 9.49
CA ILE A 962 29.86 -62.53 9.56
C ILE A 962 30.51 -62.01 10.85
N VAL A 963 30.31 -62.68 11.99
CA VAL A 963 30.93 -62.30 13.28
C VAL A 963 32.45 -62.47 13.25
N GLU A 964 32.98 -63.48 12.55
CA GLU A 964 34.44 -63.59 12.33
C GLU A 964 34.98 -62.50 11.39
N GLN A 965 34.24 -62.12 10.35
CA GLN A 965 34.63 -61.01 9.47
C GLN A 965 34.60 -59.66 10.20
N LEU A 966 33.63 -59.41 11.07
CA LEU A 966 33.54 -58.18 11.90
C LEU A 966 34.73 -58.03 12.87
N LYS A 967 35.26 -59.14 13.42
CA LYS A 967 36.47 -59.13 14.27
C LYS A 967 37.75 -58.69 13.54
N SER A 968 37.75 -58.70 12.21
CA SER A 968 38.91 -58.32 11.38
C SER A 968 38.94 -56.84 10.96
N ILE A 969 37.89 -56.08 11.26
CA ILE A 969 37.76 -54.67 10.85
C ILE A 969 38.48 -53.75 11.85
N THR A 970 39.45 -52.97 11.37
CA THR A 970 40.34 -52.15 12.22
C THR A 970 39.70 -50.89 12.79
N ASN A 971 38.63 -50.38 12.17
CA ASN A 971 37.97 -49.11 12.53
C ASN A 971 36.63 -49.31 13.26
N ILE A 972 36.38 -50.51 13.78
CA ILE A 972 35.22 -50.85 14.61
C ILE A 972 35.74 -51.39 15.94
N GLU A 973 35.06 -51.07 17.04
CA GLU A 973 35.41 -51.58 18.36
C GLU A 973 34.43 -52.68 18.79
N VAL A 974 34.89 -53.93 18.78
CA VAL A 974 34.09 -55.11 19.15
C VAL A 974 34.18 -55.32 20.67
N PRO A 975 33.05 -55.41 21.41
CA PRO A 975 33.08 -55.67 22.84
C PRO A 975 33.63 -57.07 23.15
N LEU A 976 34.51 -57.17 24.14
CA LEU A 976 35.15 -58.42 24.60
C LEU A 976 34.17 -59.36 25.35
N GLY A 977 33.04 -58.83 25.78
CA GLY A 977 32.01 -59.51 26.54
C GLY A 977 30.98 -58.52 27.10
N PHE A 978 29.98 -59.03 27.79
CA PHE A 978 28.97 -58.24 28.48
C PHE A 978 28.94 -58.59 29.96
N ILE A 979 28.89 -57.58 30.84
CA ILE A 979 28.67 -57.77 32.27
C ILE A 979 27.21 -57.39 32.56
N LEU A 980 26.53 -58.21 33.36
CA LEU A 980 25.17 -57.95 33.83
C LEU A 980 25.26 -57.12 35.11
N GLN A 981 24.80 -55.87 35.04
CA GLN A 981 24.69 -54.96 36.17
C GLN A 981 23.29 -54.36 36.14
N GLU A 982 22.54 -54.48 37.24
CA GLU A 982 21.14 -53.98 37.36
C GLU A 982 20.19 -54.47 36.24
N GLY A 983 20.36 -55.72 35.79
CA GLY A 983 19.51 -56.29 34.74
C GLY A 983 19.76 -55.73 33.33
N MET A 984 20.72 -54.82 33.14
CA MET A 984 21.16 -54.34 31.84
C MET A 984 22.52 -54.92 31.46
N ARG A 985 22.70 -55.29 30.18
CA ARG A 985 23.97 -55.80 29.64
C ARG A 985 24.87 -54.63 29.29
N GLN A 986 25.97 -54.43 30.01
CA GLN A 986 26.99 -53.44 29.67
C GLN A 986 28.18 -54.07 28.91
N PRO A 987 28.63 -53.51 27.78
CA PRO A 987 29.77 -54.03 27.01
C PRO A 987 31.14 -53.70 27.64
N VAL A 988 32.10 -54.62 27.53
CA VAL A 988 33.48 -54.48 28.05
C VAL A 988 34.47 -54.26 26.89
N PHE A 989 35.37 -53.28 26.99
CA PHE A 989 36.35 -52.92 25.95
C PHE A 989 37.81 -53.10 26.42
N HIS A 990 38.75 -53.22 25.46
CA HIS A 990 40.16 -53.58 25.71
C HIS A 990 41.01 -52.47 26.39
N ASN A 991 40.61 -51.20 26.28
CA ASN A 991 41.34 -50.01 26.77
C ASN A 991 40.36 -48.98 27.36
N PRO A 992 40.79 -47.97 28.15
CA PRO A 992 39.94 -46.86 28.53
C PRO A 992 39.61 -46.04 27.28
N VAL A 993 38.36 -46.16 26.81
CA VAL A 993 37.89 -45.50 25.60
C VAL A 993 37.09 -44.27 25.98
N LEU A 994 37.35 -43.14 25.34
CA LEU A 994 36.53 -41.96 25.52
C LEU A 994 35.42 -41.94 24.45
N LEU A 995 34.17 -41.88 24.89
CA LEU A 995 33.03 -41.69 24.01
C LEU A 995 33.13 -40.32 23.32
N LEU A 996 32.88 -40.22 22.01
CA LEU A 996 32.97 -38.95 21.28
C LEU A 996 32.10 -37.86 21.93
N SER A 997 30.91 -38.21 22.43
CA SER A 997 30.06 -37.27 23.21
C SER A 997 30.69 -36.82 24.53
N GLY A 998 31.43 -37.71 25.22
CA GLY A 998 32.24 -37.35 26.39
C GLY A 998 33.45 -36.48 26.04
N HIS A 999 34.07 -36.71 24.88
CA HIS A 999 35.18 -35.90 24.37
C HIS A 999 34.73 -34.48 23.98
N LEU A 1000 33.59 -34.34 23.30
CA LEU A 1000 33.03 -33.07 22.88
C LEU A 1000 32.57 -32.22 24.08
N LYS A 1001 32.03 -32.86 25.14
CA LYS A 1001 31.70 -32.21 26.42
C LYS A 1001 32.93 -31.57 27.09
N ASN A 1002 34.12 -32.13 26.89
CA ASN A 1002 35.38 -31.60 27.42
C ASN A 1002 35.92 -30.39 26.64
N TYR A 1003 35.38 -30.07 25.45
CA TYR A 1003 35.93 -29.06 24.52
C TYR A 1003 35.01 -27.88 24.21
N LYS A 1004 33.97 -27.64 25.01
CA LYS A 1004 33.12 -26.43 24.93
C LYS A 1004 32.46 -26.18 23.56
N LEU A 1005 32.17 -27.23 22.80
CA LEU A 1005 31.41 -27.18 21.54
C LEU A 1005 29.97 -27.69 21.77
N ILE A 1006 29.21 -26.98 22.61
CA ILE A 1006 27.76 -27.20 22.76
C ILE A 1006 27.06 -25.84 22.92
N CYS A 1007 26.11 -25.56 22.02
CA CYS A 1007 25.17 -24.42 22.07
C CYS A 1007 24.70 -24.12 23.53
N ASP A 1008 24.70 -22.83 23.94
CA ASP A 1008 24.31 -22.34 25.27
C ASP A 1008 23.07 -23.02 25.89
N ASN A 1009 23.29 -23.66 27.05
CA ASN A 1009 22.39 -24.01 28.16
C ASN A 1009 22.57 -25.46 28.64
N PHE A 1010 23.52 -25.66 29.57
CA PHE A 1010 23.43 -26.66 30.64
C PHE A 1010 24.09 -26.12 31.93
N THR A 1011 23.52 -26.49 33.07
CA THR A 1011 23.79 -25.99 34.43
C THR A 1011 25.18 -26.37 34.99
N PRO A 1012 25.76 -25.57 35.90
CA PRO A 1012 27.11 -25.79 36.43
C PRO A 1012 27.08 -26.80 37.58
N GLY A 1013 27.78 -27.92 37.40
CA GLY A 1013 27.87 -28.98 38.41
C GLY A 1013 28.84 -30.09 38.01
N SER A 1014 30.07 -29.73 37.68
CA SER A 1014 31.30 -30.55 37.73
C SER A 1014 32.39 -29.87 36.89
N LEU A 1015 32.95 -28.79 37.42
CA LEU A 1015 33.94 -27.96 36.75
C LEU A 1015 35.19 -27.91 37.61
N GLU A 1016 35.89 -29.04 37.70
CA GLU A 1016 37.20 -29.07 38.39
C GLU A 1016 38.16 -30.14 37.86
N ILE A 1017 38.14 -30.48 36.56
CA ILE A 1017 39.30 -31.12 35.88
C ILE A 1017 39.30 -30.76 34.38
N TYR A 1018 39.38 -29.49 33.96
CA TYR A 1018 39.47 -29.16 32.52
C TYR A 1018 40.31 -27.89 32.24
N GLU A 1019 41.58 -27.89 32.67
CA GLU A 1019 42.57 -26.95 32.18
C GLU A 1019 43.62 -27.67 31.32
N ASN A 1020 43.73 -27.21 30.06
CA ASN A 1020 44.66 -27.58 28.99
C ASN A 1020 44.13 -28.57 27.92
N SER A 1021 43.73 -28.08 26.73
CA SER A 1021 44.56 -28.20 25.50
C SER A 1021 43.81 -27.98 24.15
N PRO A 1022 44.42 -27.28 23.17
CA PRO A 1022 43.88 -26.89 21.84
C PRO A 1022 43.96 -27.97 20.72
N ARG A 1023 43.69 -29.25 20.99
CA ARG A 1023 43.98 -30.38 20.06
C ARG A 1023 42.87 -30.77 19.06
N ILE A 1024 41.59 -30.48 19.28
CA ILE A 1024 40.49 -31.00 18.43
C ILE A 1024 40.37 -30.28 17.08
N GLN A 1025 40.59 -28.96 17.05
CA GLN A 1025 40.49 -28.18 15.81
C GLN A 1025 41.56 -28.56 14.78
N SER A 1026 42.68 -29.15 15.22
CA SER A 1026 43.73 -29.68 14.33
C SER A 1026 43.46 -31.09 13.79
N ASP A 1027 42.52 -31.85 14.35
CA ASP A 1027 42.32 -33.29 14.06
C ASP A 1027 40.90 -33.67 13.57
N MET A 1028 39.99 -32.70 13.34
CA MET A 1028 38.62 -32.96 12.84
C MET A 1028 38.59 -33.78 11.53
N GLN A 1029 39.53 -33.50 10.61
CA GLN A 1029 39.66 -34.26 9.38
C GLN A 1029 39.97 -35.73 9.63
N THR A 1030 40.84 -36.02 10.60
CA THR A 1030 41.21 -37.38 10.99
C THR A 1030 40.02 -38.13 11.60
N LEU A 1031 39.20 -37.44 12.41
CA LEU A 1031 37.97 -38.00 12.99
C LEU A 1031 36.92 -38.34 11.91
N PHE A 1032 36.63 -37.43 10.98
CA PHE A 1032 35.64 -37.68 9.92
C PHE A 1032 36.12 -38.75 8.93
N VAL A 1033 37.40 -38.77 8.59
CA VAL A 1033 38.01 -39.85 7.81
C VAL A 1033 37.91 -41.19 8.55
N GLY A 1034 38.09 -41.21 9.88
CA GLY A 1034 37.92 -42.41 10.70
C GLY A 1034 36.49 -42.96 10.67
N ILE A 1035 35.51 -42.09 10.90
CA ILE A 1035 34.07 -42.43 10.86
C ILE A 1035 33.67 -42.95 9.48
N SER A 1036 34.03 -42.23 8.40
CA SER A 1036 33.70 -42.65 7.03
C SER A 1036 34.39 -43.97 6.63
N ASN A 1037 35.63 -44.21 7.07
CA ASN A 1037 36.32 -45.47 6.82
C ASN A 1037 35.68 -46.63 7.57
N GLY A 1038 35.32 -46.45 8.84
CA GLY A 1038 34.60 -47.47 9.61
C GLY A 1038 33.27 -47.84 8.96
N LEU A 1039 32.53 -46.84 8.48
CA LEU A 1039 31.26 -47.06 7.79
C LEU A 1039 31.44 -47.74 6.42
N ALA A 1040 32.48 -47.35 5.67
CA ALA A 1040 32.81 -47.98 4.40
C ALA A 1040 33.20 -49.46 4.55
N GLN A 1041 33.96 -49.79 5.61
CA GLN A 1041 34.35 -51.17 5.92
C GLN A 1041 33.15 -52.01 6.39
N LEU A 1042 32.24 -51.42 7.17
CA LEU A 1042 30.94 -52.04 7.51
C LEU A 1042 30.12 -52.37 6.25
N HIS A 1043 29.97 -51.40 5.35
CA HIS A 1043 29.21 -51.59 4.10
C HIS A 1043 29.84 -52.65 3.19
N GLN A 1044 31.17 -52.81 3.23
CA GLN A 1044 31.90 -53.81 2.45
C GLN A 1044 31.63 -55.26 2.91
N VAL A 1045 31.35 -55.47 4.20
CA VAL A 1045 30.96 -56.78 4.76
C VAL A 1045 29.43 -56.97 4.81
N GLY A 1046 28.66 -56.05 4.20
CA GLY A 1046 27.20 -56.13 4.14
C GLY A 1046 26.49 -55.75 5.43
N ALA A 1047 27.18 -55.12 6.38
CA ALA A 1047 26.61 -54.69 7.65
C ALA A 1047 26.17 -53.21 7.62
N LEU A 1048 25.12 -52.89 8.39
CA LEU A 1048 24.58 -51.53 8.53
C LEU A 1048 24.81 -51.01 9.96
N ALA A 1049 25.12 -49.72 10.09
CA ALA A 1049 25.47 -49.13 11.40
C ALA A 1049 24.23 -48.94 12.29
N TYR A 1050 23.10 -48.54 11.71
CA TYR A 1050 21.79 -48.49 12.39
C TYR A 1050 21.84 -47.81 13.78
N GLY A 1051 22.03 -46.49 13.80
CA GLY A 1051 22.09 -45.69 15.05
C GLY A 1051 23.37 -44.88 15.23
N LEU A 1052 24.07 -44.57 14.13
CA LEU A 1052 25.28 -43.74 14.14
C LEU A 1052 25.00 -42.33 14.69
N ASN A 1053 25.66 -41.95 15.78
CA ASN A 1053 25.56 -40.65 16.44
C ASN A 1053 26.83 -40.39 17.30
N THR A 1054 26.89 -39.25 18.00
CA THR A 1054 28.07 -38.90 18.83
C THR A 1054 28.29 -39.83 20.03
N GLU A 1055 27.29 -40.62 20.44
CA GLU A 1055 27.35 -41.60 21.53
C GLU A 1055 27.62 -43.02 21.02
N SER A 1056 27.83 -43.20 19.71
CA SER A 1056 28.18 -44.49 19.12
C SER A 1056 29.50 -44.47 18.33
N VAL A 1057 30.30 -43.44 18.57
CA VAL A 1057 31.66 -43.29 18.07
C VAL A 1057 32.61 -43.18 19.25
N PHE A 1058 33.63 -44.01 19.25
CA PHE A 1058 34.73 -43.98 20.19
C PHE A 1058 35.93 -43.27 19.60
N VAL A 1059 36.68 -42.57 20.44
CA VAL A 1059 37.90 -41.86 20.03
C VAL A 1059 39.10 -42.44 20.76
N HIS A 1060 40.12 -42.80 19.98
CA HIS A 1060 41.40 -43.32 20.46
C HIS A 1060 42.52 -42.34 20.08
N GLU A 1061 43.52 -42.18 20.95
CA GLU A 1061 44.76 -41.48 20.60
C GLU A 1061 45.81 -42.52 20.17
N GLU A 1062 46.22 -42.48 18.91
CA GLU A 1062 47.25 -43.36 18.35
C GLU A 1062 48.34 -42.51 17.68
N ASN A 1063 49.59 -42.66 18.12
CA ASN A 1063 50.74 -41.88 17.64
C ASN A 1063 50.54 -40.34 17.70
N GLY A 1064 49.77 -39.86 18.69
CA GLY A 1064 49.50 -38.43 18.89
C GLY A 1064 48.45 -37.83 17.96
N ARG A 1065 47.69 -38.65 17.24
CA ARG A 1065 46.50 -38.26 16.45
C ARG A 1065 45.25 -38.96 16.99
N LEU A 1066 44.12 -38.27 16.90
CA LEU A 1066 42.81 -38.83 17.24
C LEU A 1066 42.26 -39.68 16.10
N ILE A 1067 41.86 -40.92 16.40
CA ILE A 1067 41.22 -41.86 15.47
C ILE A 1067 39.83 -42.20 15.99
N ALA A 1068 38.83 -42.09 15.12
CA ALA A 1068 37.45 -42.48 15.43
C ALA A 1068 37.18 -43.94 15.04
N ARG A 1069 36.55 -44.70 15.93
CA ARG A 1069 36.07 -46.07 15.69
C ARG A 1069 34.58 -46.19 16.00
N LEU A 1070 33.85 -46.95 15.19
CA LEU A 1070 32.40 -47.13 15.35
C LEU A 1070 32.09 -48.22 16.39
N SER A 1071 31.03 -48.03 17.17
CA SER A 1071 30.60 -49.00 18.20
C SER A 1071 29.13 -49.39 18.17
N SER A 1072 28.25 -48.59 17.55
CA SER A 1072 26.92 -49.07 17.19
C SER A 1072 26.95 -49.65 15.79
N PHE A 1073 26.88 -50.98 15.71
CA PHE A 1073 26.47 -51.69 14.52
C PHE A 1073 25.48 -52.76 14.98
N SER A 1074 24.38 -52.93 14.25
CA SER A 1074 23.38 -53.91 14.66
C SER A 1074 23.78 -55.31 14.19
N GLU A 1075 23.63 -56.32 15.06
CA GLU A 1075 23.50 -57.72 14.60
C GLU A 1075 22.28 -57.88 13.65
N ALA A 1076 21.42 -56.86 13.53
CA ALA A 1076 20.19 -56.82 12.75
C ALA A 1076 20.39 -56.71 11.22
N SER A 1077 21.64 -56.72 10.73
CA SER A 1077 21.91 -57.00 9.31
C SER A 1077 21.35 -58.37 8.86
N LEU A 1078 20.82 -59.17 9.78
CA LEU A 1078 20.27 -60.52 9.57
C LEU A 1078 18.76 -60.67 9.80
N VAL A 1079 17.98 -59.61 10.07
CA VAL A 1079 16.54 -59.77 10.41
C VAL A 1079 15.61 -58.77 9.68
N ARG A 1080 15.28 -59.06 8.41
CA ARG A 1080 14.29 -58.31 7.58
C ARG A 1080 12.87 -58.13 8.17
N GLN A 1081 12.55 -58.61 9.38
CA GLN A 1081 11.20 -58.54 9.96
C GLN A 1081 11.08 -57.99 11.39
N ARG A 1082 12.16 -57.91 12.18
CA ARG A 1082 12.11 -57.33 13.54
C ARG A 1082 12.09 -55.80 13.49
N ASP A 1083 12.75 -55.22 12.49
CA ASP A 1083 12.81 -53.77 12.26
C ASP A 1083 11.44 -53.11 11.99
N ARG A 1084 10.47 -53.88 11.47
CA ARG A 1084 9.09 -53.39 11.27
C ARG A 1084 8.32 -53.19 12.58
N LEU A 1085 8.65 -53.96 13.61
CA LEU A 1085 8.00 -53.91 14.93
C LEU A 1085 8.62 -52.84 15.84
N ASP A 1086 9.94 -52.63 15.77
CA ASP A 1086 10.61 -51.58 16.56
C ASP A 1086 10.29 -50.17 16.04
N PHE A 1087 9.96 -50.02 14.75
CA PHE A 1087 9.51 -48.74 14.18
C PHE A 1087 8.11 -48.32 14.67
N GLU A 1088 7.24 -49.28 15.00
CA GLU A 1088 5.92 -49.01 15.60
C GLU A 1088 6.01 -48.68 17.11
N MET A 1089 7.15 -48.98 17.77
CA MET A 1089 7.34 -48.83 19.22
C MET A 1089 8.06 -47.53 19.66
N GLY A 1090 8.49 -46.66 18.73
CA GLY A 1090 8.81 -45.25 19.04
C GLY A 1090 10.18 -44.95 19.68
N GLU A 1091 11.16 -45.85 19.60
CA GLU A 1091 12.43 -45.72 20.33
C GLU A 1091 13.58 -44.98 19.58
N ARG A 1092 13.35 -44.32 18.43
CA ARG A 1092 14.42 -43.65 17.65
C ARG A 1092 14.20 -42.16 17.39
N ASP A 1093 15.29 -41.38 17.41
CA ASP A 1093 15.25 -39.94 17.16
C ASP A 1093 15.09 -39.63 15.65
N VAL A 1094 13.89 -39.21 15.28
CA VAL A 1094 13.47 -38.84 13.92
C VAL A 1094 14.40 -37.82 13.26
N ARG A 1095 15.07 -36.96 14.05
CA ARG A 1095 15.94 -35.86 13.55
C ARG A 1095 17.16 -36.33 12.78
N ARG A 1096 17.56 -37.59 12.93
CA ARG A 1096 18.75 -38.16 12.27
C ARG A 1096 18.41 -39.13 11.13
N LEU A 1097 17.13 -39.45 10.94
CA LEU A 1097 16.71 -40.47 9.98
C LEU A 1097 16.69 -39.95 8.54
N ALA A 1098 17.02 -40.84 7.60
CA ALA A 1098 16.91 -40.58 6.18
C ALA A 1098 15.44 -40.64 5.72
N PRO A 1099 15.04 -39.90 4.66
CA PRO A 1099 13.66 -39.90 4.14
C PRO A 1099 13.08 -41.31 3.89
N GLU A 1100 13.84 -42.19 3.25
CA GLU A 1100 13.39 -43.56 2.95
C GLU A 1100 13.23 -44.43 4.20
N THR A 1101 13.97 -44.12 5.27
CA THR A 1101 13.82 -44.79 6.57
C THR A 1101 12.58 -44.29 7.29
N ILE A 1102 12.19 -43.02 7.14
CA ILE A 1102 10.96 -42.45 7.72
C ILE A 1102 9.71 -42.94 6.99
N ASP A 1103 9.75 -43.00 5.65
CA ASP A 1103 8.58 -43.28 4.82
C ASP A 1103 8.33 -44.77 4.58
N LEU A 1104 9.37 -45.51 4.20
CA LEU A 1104 9.26 -46.91 3.76
C LEU A 1104 9.74 -47.91 4.82
N LEU A 1105 10.27 -47.42 5.94
CA LEU A 1105 10.96 -48.21 6.96
C LEU A 1105 12.18 -48.97 6.40
N GLU A 1106 12.71 -48.50 5.28
CA GLU A 1106 13.87 -49.09 4.62
C GLU A 1106 15.14 -48.37 5.07
N HIS A 1107 16.11 -49.13 5.56
CA HIS A 1107 17.43 -48.61 5.89
C HIS A 1107 18.46 -49.34 5.04
N THR A 1108 19.32 -48.56 4.40
CA THR A 1108 20.32 -49.05 3.46
C THR A 1108 21.68 -48.43 3.77
N CYS A 1109 22.72 -48.87 3.06
CA CYS A 1109 24.02 -48.20 3.12
C CYS A 1109 23.94 -46.71 2.74
N LYS A 1110 22.97 -46.31 1.91
CA LYS A 1110 22.71 -44.90 1.55
C LYS A 1110 22.00 -44.13 2.66
N SER A 1111 21.22 -44.82 3.48
CA SER A 1111 20.60 -44.26 4.69
C SER A 1111 21.67 -44.02 5.77
N ASP A 1112 22.61 -44.93 5.92
CA ASP A 1112 23.79 -44.76 6.78
C ASP A 1112 24.64 -43.55 6.37
N VAL A 1113 24.84 -43.31 5.07
CA VAL A 1113 25.56 -42.12 4.57
C VAL A 1113 24.85 -40.81 4.92
N TRP A 1114 23.51 -40.79 4.92
CA TRP A 1114 22.73 -39.64 5.38
C TRP A 1114 22.98 -39.35 6.87
N VAL A 1115 22.89 -40.39 7.70
CA VAL A 1115 23.11 -40.30 9.15
C VAL A 1115 24.54 -39.85 9.46
N MET A 1116 25.53 -40.35 8.73
CA MET A 1116 26.93 -39.93 8.85
C MET A 1116 27.11 -38.43 8.60
N ALA A 1117 26.43 -37.86 7.61
CA ALA A 1117 26.49 -36.42 7.35
C ALA A 1117 25.76 -35.59 8.43
N ILE A 1118 24.67 -36.10 9.01
CA ILE A 1118 24.04 -35.49 10.19
C ILE A 1118 25.03 -35.47 11.36
N LEU A 1119 25.74 -36.57 11.61
CA LEU A 1119 26.77 -36.65 12.64
C LEU A 1119 27.91 -35.65 12.41
N PHE A 1120 28.38 -35.48 11.17
CA PHE A 1120 29.39 -34.45 10.86
C PHE A 1120 28.89 -33.06 11.17
N TRP A 1121 27.66 -32.74 10.79
CA TRP A 1121 27.04 -31.46 11.11
C TRP A 1121 26.91 -31.24 12.63
N GLU A 1122 26.54 -32.27 13.39
CA GLU A 1122 26.46 -32.21 14.86
C GLU A 1122 27.82 -31.95 15.50
N VAL A 1123 28.88 -32.59 15.01
CA VAL A 1123 30.25 -32.40 15.53
C VAL A 1123 30.78 -31.00 15.21
N ILE A 1124 30.54 -30.48 14.00
CA ILE A 1124 31.01 -29.13 13.62
C ILE A 1124 30.18 -28.02 14.29
N SER A 1125 28.86 -28.21 14.40
CA SER A 1125 27.97 -27.19 14.96
C SER A 1125 27.88 -27.22 16.48
N GLY A 1126 28.08 -28.38 17.11
CA GLY A 1126 27.81 -28.59 18.53
C GLY A 1126 26.33 -28.47 18.91
N CYS A 1127 25.40 -28.55 17.95
CA CYS A 1127 23.98 -28.30 18.18
C CYS A 1127 23.11 -29.49 17.73
N VAL A 1128 21.88 -29.57 18.26
CA VAL A 1128 20.93 -30.64 17.94
C VAL A 1128 20.31 -30.41 16.54
N PRO A 1129 20.26 -31.42 15.66
CA PRO A 1129 19.68 -31.29 14.32
C PRO A 1129 18.22 -30.85 14.36
N TYR A 1130 17.86 -29.92 13.49
CA TYR A 1130 16.49 -29.39 13.37
C TYR A 1130 15.91 -28.83 14.70
N LYS A 1131 16.76 -28.31 15.61
CA LYS A 1131 16.37 -27.77 16.95
C LYS A 1131 15.20 -26.77 16.91
N ALA A 1132 15.01 -26.06 15.80
CA ALA A 1132 13.92 -25.11 15.61
C ALA A 1132 12.51 -25.74 15.71
N TYR A 1133 12.39 -27.04 15.44
CA TYR A 1133 11.13 -27.77 15.52
C TYR A 1133 11.03 -28.50 16.85
N THR A 1134 9.93 -28.32 17.58
CA THR A 1134 9.69 -28.99 18.87
C THR A 1134 8.95 -30.32 18.72
N ASP A 1135 8.21 -30.53 17.63
CA ASP A 1135 7.45 -31.76 17.33
C ASP A 1135 8.22 -32.65 16.33
N THR A 1136 8.35 -33.95 16.64
CA THR A 1136 9.01 -34.94 15.77
C THR A 1136 8.26 -35.17 14.46
N LYS A 1137 6.94 -34.97 14.41
CA LYS A 1137 6.15 -35.07 13.17
C LYS A 1137 6.43 -33.92 12.21
N GLU A 1138 6.65 -32.71 12.73
CA GLU A 1138 7.02 -31.55 11.93
C GLU A 1138 8.43 -31.72 11.36
N VAL A 1139 9.36 -32.26 12.15
CA VAL A 1139 10.72 -32.63 11.69
C VAL A 1139 10.65 -33.66 10.56
N ALA A 1140 9.87 -34.74 10.72
CA ALA A 1140 9.70 -35.75 9.69
C ALA A 1140 9.17 -35.14 8.38
N ALA A 1141 8.14 -34.29 8.46
CA ALA A 1141 7.59 -33.61 7.29
C ALA A 1141 8.61 -32.68 6.63
N ALA A 1142 9.41 -31.96 7.42
CA ALA A 1142 10.46 -31.08 6.91
C ALA A 1142 11.57 -31.87 6.18
N ILE A 1143 12.05 -32.98 6.74
CA ILE A 1143 13.04 -33.87 6.12
C ILE A 1143 12.50 -34.43 4.80
N MET A 1144 11.25 -34.93 4.81
CA MET A 1144 10.58 -35.47 3.62
C MET A 1144 10.37 -34.42 2.52
N SER A 1145 10.23 -33.14 2.89
CA SER A 1145 10.13 -32.02 1.94
C SER A 1145 11.47 -31.60 1.32
N GLY A 1146 12.59 -32.16 1.80
CA GLY A 1146 13.94 -31.82 1.35
C GLY A 1146 14.61 -30.70 2.12
N LEU A 1147 14.12 -30.32 3.30
CA LEU A 1147 14.78 -29.35 4.17
C LEU A 1147 16.11 -29.93 4.69
N LYS A 1148 17.22 -29.30 4.28
CA LYS A 1148 18.58 -29.63 4.73
C LYS A 1148 19.00 -28.68 5.85
N LEU A 1149 19.97 -29.09 6.67
CA LEU A 1149 20.51 -28.26 7.75
C LEU A 1149 21.37 -27.12 7.18
N ASP A 1150 21.33 -25.96 7.84
CA ASP A 1150 22.12 -24.78 7.45
C ASP A 1150 23.62 -25.02 7.66
N LYS A 1151 24.46 -24.34 6.88
CA LYS A 1151 25.92 -24.44 7.02
C LYS A 1151 26.38 -23.91 8.39
N PRO A 1152 27.08 -24.72 9.23
CA PRO A 1152 27.65 -24.23 10.48
C PRO A 1152 28.66 -23.10 10.28
N ALA A 1153 28.81 -22.23 11.27
CA ALA A 1153 29.71 -21.06 11.21
C ALA A 1153 31.18 -21.47 11.02
N GLU A 1154 31.61 -22.54 11.69
CA GLU A 1154 32.98 -23.06 11.66
C GLU A 1154 33.24 -24.04 10.50
N CYS A 1155 32.24 -24.36 9.67
CA CYS A 1155 32.35 -25.32 8.56
C CYS A 1155 32.83 -24.66 7.27
N THR A 1156 33.86 -25.25 6.65
CA THR A 1156 34.32 -24.85 5.30
C THR A 1156 33.28 -25.14 4.21
N PRO A 1157 33.22 -24.34 3.12
CA PRO A 1157 32.32 -24.59 2.00
C PRO A 1157 32.48 -25.99 1.39
N GLU A 1158 33.73 -26.47 1.28
CA GLU A 1158 34.06 -27.76 0.70
C GLU A 1158 33.49 -28.92 1.54
N MET A 1159 33.58 -28.84 2.88
CA MET A 1159 32.99 -29.83 3.78
C MET A 1159 31.46 -29.79 3.73
N HIS A 1160 30.87 -28.58 3.69
CA HIS A 1160 29.43 -28.44 3.57
C HIS A 1160 28.88 -29.04 2.27
N ASP A 1161 29.60 -28.88 1.16
CA ASP A 1161 29.22 -29.49 -0.12
C ASP A 1161 29.21 -31.02 -0.08
N VAL A 1162 30.15 -31.65 0.66
CA VAL A 1162 30.15 -33.10 0.91
C VAL A 1162 28.88 -33.50 1.68
N MET A 1163 28.54 -32.79 2.75
CA MET A 1163 27.31 -33.06 3.53
C MET A 1163 26.05 -32.89 2.67
N MET A 1164 25.99 -31.86 1.82
CA MET A 1164 24.86 -31.60 0.94
C MET A 1164 24.61 -32.69 -0.11
N ARG A 1165 25.68 -33.33 -0.61
CA ARG A 1165 25.61 -34.52 -1.49
C ARG A 1165 25.16 -35.77 -0.73
N CYS A 1166 25.56 -35.92 0.53
CA CYS A 1166 25.08 -37.01 1.39
C CYS A 1166 23.59 -36.86 1.74
N TRP A 1167 23.04 -35.64 1.75
CA TRP A 1167 21.62 -35.37 1.99
C TRP A 1167 20.75 -35.28 0.71
N MET A 1168 21.10 -35.98 -0.36
CA MET A 1168 20.21 -36.06 -1.53
C MET A 1168 18.96 -36.89 -1.20
N LEU A 1169 17.77 -36.36 -1.52
CA LEU A 1169 16.50 -37.04 -1.21
C LEU A 1169 16.44 -38.46 -1.80
N ASN A 1170 16.82 -38.61 -3.07
CA ASN A 1170 16.95 -39.93 -3.70
C ASN A 1170 18.25 -40.62 -3.21
N PRO A 1171 18.17 -41.79 -2.54
CA PRO A 1171 19.33 -42.48 -1.98
C PRO A 1171 20.38 -42.87 -3.03
N GLU A 1172 19.97 -43.14 -4.28
CA GLU A 1172 20.89 -43.49 -5.38
C GLU A 1172 21.83 -42.35 -5.76
N ASN A 1173 21.43 -41.10 -5.51
CA ASN A 1173 22.24 -39.91 -5.82
C ASN A 1173 23.24 -39.56 -4.71
N ARG A 1174 23.21 -40.25 -3.57
CA ARG A 1174 24.17 -40.05 -2.48
C ARG A 1174 25.48 -40.77 -2.81
N PRO A 1175 26.66 -40.23 -2.44
CA PRO A 1175 27.91 -40.97 -2.53
C PRO A 1175 27.88 -42.22 -1.64
N SER A 1176 28.76 -43.17 -1.90
CA SER A 1176 29.07 -44.25 -0.96
C SER A 1176 30.02 -43.75 0.14
N ALA A 1177 30.03 -44.41 1.30
CA ALA A 1177 30.95 -44.03 2.39
C ALA A 1177 32.42 -44.04 1.93
N SER A 1178 32.83 -44.96 1.06
CA SER A 1178 34.18 -45.00 0.47
C SER A 1178 34.47 -43.81 -0.44
N GLN A 1179 33.49 -43.31 -1.20
CA GLN A 1179 33.64 -42.07 -1.98
C GLN A 1179 33.77 -40.85 -1.06
N VAL A 1180 33.01 -40.79 0.04
CA VAL A 1180 33.13 -39.71 1.04
C VAL A 1180 34.53 -39.70 1.67
N VAL A 1181 35.12 -40.86 1.98
CA VAL A 1181 36.53 -40.95 2.45
C VAL A 1181 37.49 -40.27 1.46
N GLN A 1182 37.37 -40.57 0.16
CA GLN A 1182 38.26 -40.00 -0.85
C GLN A 1182 38.10 -38.48 -0.94
N GLU A 1183 36.86 -37.97 -0.85
CA GLU A 1183 36.60 -36.53 -0.84
C GLU A 1183 37.19 -35.85 0.41
N LEU A 1184 36.97 -36.42 1.61
CA LEU A 1184 37.52 -35.89 2.86
C LEU A 1184 39.05 -35.83 2.89
N LEU A 1185 39.74 -36.76 2.24
CA LEU A 1185 41.21 -36.74 2.12
C LEU A 1185 41.75 -35.63 1.19
N THR A 1186 40.90 -35.07 0.32
CA THR A 1186 41.28 -33.99 -0.60
C THR A 1186 41.05 -32.58 -0.05
N ILE A 1187 40.23 -32.46 1.00
CA ILE A 1187 39.92 -31.20 1.67
C ILE A 1187 41.12 -30.76 2.53
N LYS A 1188 41.54 -29.50 2.45
CA LYS A 1188 42.74 -29.01 3.18
C LYS A 1188 42.49 -28.59 4.63
N SER A 1189 41.25 -28.23 4.94
CA SER A 1189 40.77 -27.83 6.26
C SER A 1189 39.25 -28.04 6.29
N ILE A 1190 38.72 -28.53 7.40
CA ILE A 1190 37.29 -28.86 7.55
C ILE A 1190 36.55 -27.72 8.23
#